data_AF-A0AAE0PKL0-F1
#
_entry.id   AF-A0AAE0PKL0-F1
#
_cell.length_a   1.000
_cell.length_b   1.000
_cell.length_c   1.000
_cell.angle_alpha   90.00
_cell.angle_beta   90.00
_cell.angle_gamma   90.00
#
_symmetry.space_group_name_H-M   'P 1'
#
loop_
_entity.id
_entity.type
_entity.pdbx_description
1 polymer ?
#
loop_
_entity_poly.entity_id
_entity_poly.type
_entity_poly.pdbx_seq_one_letter_code
_entity_poly.pdbx_strand_id
1 'polypeptide(L)'
;MPPQAIPGVYTGAKRRSLAEEINNLSFDDEAIFKFFEEIDQISEESEGFRWHAVSTQKRQDRARQLYINMLKLTPRLGRPLLPEDFDDLEPAEQDKHLWPMDEKKLHAMGKIFIIGIGQFAKGRSHQSGVMSYSSYAQYRDAFMFWAHRTWNAADTPTATTPQYCRLKNKLTAAMRLVASKGMVRVATRSKLTYCNDVGMAELQMLVDYDLLNSRCKEVAEVHHLAWALGRICCFRPGSIGYSTPAHLKAGLFMKWRDVTILRGSEPGKFEIKLLVRSFKTNNPHDAHKASHKPELLRDQTFNIMPARNIDDMFLSAPHRFIAMAIRRRILKHYKTVDELFDGDRRQIMIKDEYLDCPVFLAAKPKGEGLTDQPVSTHGLSAYLKLRGIKVGLPEYINFYSLRRRSANELAKKGSIGIEAARLLLNHDPETRTLERYYIDPVRTMDVSALAFGHEPDDERMATRETELALNVLSDERKRAVFGPLLNATMNKLMASDPGFPKDANTTELRNYKRRVRWAAIKSLFSQATQQQLEEMTSADEQQRIARLKECSFTNSIIERAKEALANAPNISAQDDANNEDIDMGTGLFKVPKDQCESFPAEPDAESREENEITCGTEADESEGTADGPDTEDEPEKEVEYVVLARTFVKMLLEDSVQTDLQSNPVPCRFCIEDDTIPEDRRNKLYRRRDHLEKHEQSDIHTPFKKWMRLYERNYLDSPLKVAKQFPCPYCKELGINKSYASWRRLLDHLELDGDVNPASLRTADRRHRELQDADGWLDEDFFVFVEISTGRRASVASNSKRKFKRLCAEAGISVSDDQELATPINHEWNGAIVRGGNDDEEFANTRGLQSMVEPAQDPGYPIPNVKRQKKSVEELPDHSEDLADFYFDSEVHEKLNISATW
;
A
#
# COMPACT_ATOMS: atom_id res chain seq x y z
N MET A 1 3.70 -41.36 -0.34
CA MET A 1 4.20 -41.44 1.06
C MET A 1 5.08 -40.23 1.33
N PRO A 2 5.05 -39.59 2.52
CA PRO A 2 6.03 -38.56 2.83
C PRO A 2 7.41 -39.21 3.01
N PRO A 3 8.52 -38.54 2.64
CA PRO A 3 9.85 -39.09 2.85
C PRO A 3 10.10 -39.25 4.34
N GLN A 4 10.52 -40.44 4.75
CA GLN A 4 10.97 -40.69 6.11
C GLN A 4 12.19 -39.79 6.37
N ALA A 5 12.09 -38.94 7.40
CA ALA A 5 13.20 -38.14 7.85
C ALA A 5 14.31 -39.09 8.34
N ILE A 6 15.49 -39.02 7.72
CA ILE A 6 16.70 -39.67 8.22
C ILE A 6 16.99 -39.08 9.60
N PRO A 7 16.99 -39.87 10.69
CA PRO A 7 17.21 -39.35 12.03
C PRO A 7 18.71 -39.11 12.25
N GLY A 8 19.17 -37.88 11.99
CA GLY A 8 20.52 -37.45 12.31
C GLY A 8 20.63 -36.93 13.75
N VAL A 9 20.88 -37.83 14.70
CA VAL A 9 21.58 -37.47 15.94
C VAL A 9 23.05 -37.32 15.55
N TYR A 10 23.55 -36.08 15.52
CA TYR A 10 24.98 -35.81 15.37
C TYR A 10 25.70 -36.25 16.66
N THR A 11 26.04 -37.54 16.76
CA THR A 11 27.13 -37.98 17.63
C THR A 11 28.42 -37.38 17.07
N GLY A 12 29.28 -36.78 17.90
CA GLY A 12 30.52 -36.08 17.50
C GLY A 12 31.60 -36.94 16.83
N ALA A 13 31.23 -37.92 16.02
CA ALA A 13 32.13 -38.66 15.16
C ALA A 13 32.65 -37.75 14.04
N LYS A 14 33.96 -37.80 13.81
CA LYS A 14 34.64 -37.11 12.70
C LYS A 14 33.91 -37.46 11.40
N ARG A 15 33.45 -36.45 10.65
CA ARG A 15 32.73 -36.63 9.40
C ARG A 15 33.64 -37.42 8.45
N ARG A 16 33.26 -38.66 8.15
CA ARG A 16 34.03 -39.52 7.24
C ARG A 16 34.05 -38.85 5.87
N SER A 17 35.20 -38.85 5.20
CA SER A 17 35.27 -38.37 3.82
C SER A 17 34.43 -39.27 2.91
N LEU A 18 33.97 -38.79 1.75
CA LEU A 18 33.24 -39.65 0.80
C LEU A 18 34.05 -40.90 0.43
N ALA A 19 35.38 -40.77 0.30
CA ALA A 19 36.27 -41.90 0.07
C ALA A 19 36.31 -42.87 1.25
N GLU A 20 36.30 -42.38 2.49
CA GLU A 20 36.19 -43.21 3.69
C GLU A 20 34.80 -43.84 3.85
N GLU A 21 33.72 -43.16 3.46
CA GLU A 21 32.39 -43.74 3.43
C GLU A 21 32.34 -44.85 2.39
N ILE A 22 32.83 -44.61 1.16
CA ILE A 22 32.91 -45.60 0.09
C ILE A 22 33.79 -46.80 0.49
N ASN A 23 34.93 -46.56 1.14
CA ASN A 23 35.81 -47.64 1.59
C ASN A 23 35.29 -48.37 2.84
N ASN A 24 34.46 -47.71 3.65
CA ASN A 24 33.76 -48.33 4.80
C ASN A 24 32.40 -48.91 4.41
N LEU A 25 31.99 -48.83 3.14
CA LEU A 25 30.88 -49.61 2.59
C LEU A 25 31.28 -51.10 2.59
N SER A 26 31.50 -51.70 3.77
CA SER A 26 31.57 -53.16 3.99
C SER A 26 30.16 -53.74 4.03
N PHE A 27 29.33 -53.31 3.09
CA PHE A 27 27.97 -53.81 2.98
C PHE A 27 28.03 -55.23 2.46
N ASP A 28 27.21 -56.08 3.08
CA ASP A 28 26.74 -57.31 2.46
C ASP A 28 26.29 -57.00 1.02
N ASP A 29 26.52 -57.91 0.07
CA ASP A 29 26.24 -57.71 -1.37
C ASP A 29 24.78 -57.26 -1.59
N GLU A 30 23.87 -57.70 -0.72
CA GLU A 30 22.45 -57.32 -0.70
C GLU A 30 22.21 -55.83 -0.42
N ALA A 31 23.00 -55.22 0.47
CA ALA A 31 22.87 -53.80 0.78
C ALA A 31 23.55 -52.90 -0.25
N ILE A 32 24.60 -53.38 -0.94
CA ILE A 32 25.16 -52.71 -2.12
C ILE A 32 24.13 -52.70 -3.26
N PHE A 33 23.49 -53.84 -3.53
CA PHE A 33 22.46 -53.95 -4.55
C PHE A 33 21.30 -52.99 -4.27
N LYS A 34 20.79 -52.97 -3.03
CA LYS A 34 19.72 -52.04 -2.63
C LYS A 34 20.12 -50.57 -2.76
N PHE A 35 21.37 -50.22 -2.43
CA PHE A 35 21.86 -48.85 -2.59
C PHE A 35 21.90 -48.42 -4.07
N PHE A 36 22.38 -49.29 -4.96
CA PHE A 36 22.34 -49.00 -6.40
C PHE A 36 20.91 -48.97 -6.95
N GLU A 37 20.01 -49.83 -6.46
CA GLU A 37 18.59 -49.77 -6.81
C GLU A 37 17.94 -48.45 -6.36
N GLU A 38 18.28 -47.95 -5.16
CA GLU A 38 17.84 -46.63 -4.69
C GLU A 38 18.43 -45.48 -5.54
N ILE A 39 19.70 -45.58 -5.95
CA ILE A 39 20.33 -44.60 -6.86
C ILE A 39 19.66 -44.62 -8.22
N ASP A 40 19.44 -45.80 -8.80
CA ASP A 40 18.82 -45.97 -10.11
C ASP A 40 17.38 -45.43 -10.07
N GLN A 41 16.63 -45.71 -9.00
CA GLN A 41 15.31 -45.13 -8.78
C GLN A 41 15.36 -43.60 -8.71
N ILE A 42 16.28 -43.02 -7.93
CA ILE A 42 16.44 -41.56 -7.85
C ILE A 42 16.87 -40.98 -9.21
N SER A 43 17.72 -41.68 -9.94
CA SER A 43 18.17 -41.31 -11.28
C SER A 43 16.98 -41.25 -12.25
N GLU A 44 16.15 -42.30 -12.28
CA GLU A 44 14.90 -42.34 -13.05
C GLU A 44 13.93 -41.23 -12.64
N GLU A 45 13.74 -41.00 -11.34
CA GLU A 45 12.93 -39.89 -10.82
C GLU A 45 13.48 -38.51 -11.23
N SER A 46 14.81 -38.40 -11.40
CA SER A 46 15.49 -37.15 -11.75
C SER A 46 15.32 -36.74 -13.22
N GLU A 47 15.19 -37.69 -14.15
CA GLU A 47 14.97 -37.43 -15.58
C GLU A 47 13.67 -36.62 -15.80
N GLY A 48 12.68 -36.91 -14.96
CA GLY A 48 11.40 -36.21 -14.90
C GLY A 48 11.45 -34.85 -14.21
N PHE A 49 12.47 -34.57 -13.40
CA PHE A 49 12.47 -33.43 -12.49
C PHE A 49 12.56 -32.07 -13.19
N ARG A 50 11.74 -31.10 -12.73
CA ARG A 50 11.74 -29.73 -13.24
C ARG A 50 12.32 -28.79 -12.20
N TRP A 51 13.61 -28.49 -12.33
CA TRP A 51 14.34 -27.60 -11.42
C TRP A 51 13.85 -26.14 -11.41
N HIS A 52 13.08 -25.72 -12.42
CA HIS A 52 12.53 -24.37 -12.47
C HIS A 52 11.53 -24.13 -11.33
N ALA A 53 11.45 -22.91 -10.81
CA ALA A 53 10.43 -22.54 -9.83
C ALA A 53 8.99 -22.85 -10.31
N VAL A 54 8.10 -23.24 -9.41
CA VAL A 54 6.69 -23.63 -9.72
C VAL A 54 5.96 -22.62 -10.60
N SER A 55 6.20 -21.31 -10.39
CA SER A 55 5.57 -20.26 -11.21
C SER A 55 6.09 -20.22 -12.67
N THR A 56 7.33 -20.63 -12.89
CA THR A 56 7.93 -20.80 -14.22
C THR A 56 7.41 -22.07 -14.87
N GLN A 57 7.28 -23.16 -14.10
CA GLN A 57 6.69 -24.41 -14.59
C GLN A 57 5.26 -24.19 -15.09
N LYS A 58 4.38 -23.62 -14.24
CA LYS A 58 3.00 -23.26 -14.64
C LYS A 58 2.93 -22.37 -15.88
N ARG A 59 3.94 -21.54 -16.12
CA ARG A 59 4.02 -20.69 -17.32
C ARG A 59 4.42 -21.50 -18.55
N GLN A 60 5.40 -22.39 -18.41
CA GLN A 60 5.80 -23.33 -19.46
C GLN A 60 4.61 -24.20 -19.86
N ASP A 61 3.83 -24.71 -18.90
CA ASP A 61 2.68 -25.58 -19.15
C ASP A 61 1.56 -24.82 -19.86
N ARG A 62 1.27 -23.59 -19.39
CA ARG A 62 0.30 -22.72 -20.06
C ARG A 62 0.70 -22.41 -21.50
N ALA A 63 1.98 -22.16 -21.76
CA ALA A 63 2.46 -21.91 -23.12
C ALA A 63 2.35 -23.16 -24.00
N ARG A 64 2.65 -24.35 -23.46
CA ARG A 64 2.42 -25.64 -24.13
C ARG A 64 0.95 -25.80 -24.52
N GLN A 65 0.02 -25.57 -23.58
CA GLN A 65 -1.42 -25.69 -23.88
C GLN A 65 -1.87 -24.70 -24.95
N LEU A 66 -1.39 -23.45 -24.90
CA LEU A 66 -1.70 -22.46 -25.92
C LEU A 66 -1.15 -22.84 -27.30
N TYR A 67 0.03 -23.45 -27.33
CA TYR A 67 0.64 -23.97 -28.55
C TYR A 67 -0.21 -25.09 -29.15
N ILE A 68 -0.61 -26.07 -28.33
CA ILE A 68 -1.52 -27.16 -28.73
C ILE A 68 -2.82 -26.59 -29.31
N ASN A 69 -3.49 -25.72 -28.55
CA ASN A 69 -4.75 -25.11 -28.96
C ASN A 69 -4.62 -24.37 -30.29
N MET A 70 -3.50 -23.68 -30.50
CA MET A 70 -3.27 -22.94 -31.74
C MET A 70 -2.98 -23.87 -32.92
N LEU A 71 -2.25 -24.97 -32.72
CA LEU A 71 -2.03 -25.96 -33.77
C LEU A 71 -3.31 -26.70 -34.15
N LYS A 72 -4.22 -26.96 -33.20
CA LYS A 72 -5.57 -27.51 -33.49
C LYS A 72 -6.44 -26.61 -34.36
N LEU A 73 -6.10 -25.33 -34.51
CA LEU A 73 -6.81 -24.41 -35.43
C LEU A 73 -6.28 -24.51 -36.87
N THR A 74 -5.13 -25.12 -37.10
CA THR A 74 -4.48 -25.18 -38.41
C THR A 74 -5.26 -25.98 -39.47
N PRO A 75 -6.03 -27.05 -39.13
CA PRO A 75 -6.92 -27.70 -40.09
C PRO A 75 -8.00 -26.75 -40.65
N ARG A 76 -8.54 -25.83 -39.82
CA ARG A 76 -9.51 -24.81 -40.26
C ARG A 76 -8.92 -23.81 -41.27
N LEU A 77 -7.60 -23.77 -41.40
CA LEU A 77 -6.86 -22.94 -42.34
C LEU A 77 -6.38 -23.74 -43.57
N GLY A 78 -6.83 -24.99 -43.75
CA GLY A 78 -6.46 -25.86 -44.85
C GLY A 78 -5.02 -26.38 -44.78
N ARG A 79 -4.39 -26.34 -43.60
CA ARG A 79 -3.00 -26.78 -43.38
C ARG A 79 -2.88 -27.56 -42.07
N PRO A 80 -3.42 -28.78 -41.97
CA PRO A 80 -3.33 -29.57 -40.75
C PRO A 80 -1.86 -29.83 -40.38
N LEU A 81 -1.43 -29.32 -39.22
CA LEU A 81 -0.10 -29.58 -38.66
C LEU A 81 -0.10 -30.72 -37.63
N LEU A 82 -1.29 -31.08 -37.14
CA LEU A 82 -1.54 -32.21 -36.25
C LEU A 82 -2.41 -33.26 -36.95
N PRO A 83 -2.29 -34.55 -36.59
CA PRO A 83 -3.23 -35.60 -36.98
C PRO A 83 -4.67 -35.31 -36.52
N GLU A 84 -5.66 -35.94 -37.16
CA GLU A 84 -7.08 -35.78 -36.81
C GLU A 84 -7.42 -36.44 -35.47
N ASP A 85 -6.74 -37.54 -35.16
CA ASP A 85 -6.81 -38.35 -33.95
C ASP A 85 -5.84 -37.88 -32.84
N PHE A 86 -5.29 -36.66 -32.96
CA PHE A 86 -4.25 -36.15 -32.04
C PHE A 86 -4.65 -36.23 -30.56
N ASP A 87 -5.93 -36.04 -30.24
CA ASP A 87 -6.43 -36.08 -28.86
C ASP A 87 -6.55 -37.50 -28.29
N ASP A 88 -6.60 -38.50 -29.16
CA ASP A 88 -6.69 -39.92 -28.80
C ASP A 88 -5.30 -40.56 -28.64
N LEU A 89 -4.24 -39.86 -29.06
CA LEU A 89 -2.85 -40.33 -28.92
C LEU A 89 -2.36 -40.27 -27.48
N GLU A 90 -1.49 -41.21 -27.11
CA GLU A 90 -0.79 -41.19 -25.83
C GLU A 90 0.09 -39.94 -25.68
N PRO A 91 0.31 -39.40 -24.45
CA PRO A 91 1.06 -38.15 -24.26
C PRO A 91 2.45 -38.14 -24.88
N ALA A 92 3.14 -39.28 -24.88
CA ALA A 92 4.46 -39.41 -25.51
C ALA A 92 4.40 -39.33 -27.04
N GLU A 93 3.32 -39.80 -27.65
CA GLU A 93 3.08 -39.70 -29.09
C GLU A 93 2.61 -38.31 -29.49
N GLN A 94 1.74 -37.69 -28.70
CA GLN A 94 1.37 -36.28 -28.84
C GLN A 94 2.61 -35.39 -28.88
N ASP A 95 3.57 -35.64 -28.00
CA ASP A 95 4.84 -34.90 -27.93
C ASP A 95 5.65 -35.03 -29.24
N LYS A 96 5.69 -36.20 -29.89
CA LYS A 96 6.37 -36.37 -31.19
C LYS A 96 5.75 -35.51 -32.29
N HIS A 97 4.43 -35.31 -32.26
CA HIS A 97 3.73 -34.46 -33.24
C HIS A 97 3.89 -32.96 -32.96
N LEU A 98 3.88 -32.58 -31.68
CA LEU A 98 3.99 -31.19 -31.24
C LEU A 98 5.43 -30.66 -31.38
N TRP A 99 6.44 -31.50 -31.18
CA TRP A 99 7.87 -31.18 -31.29
C TRP A 99 8.59 -32.12 -32.27
N PRO A 100 8.31 -32.00 -33.58
CA PRO A 100 8.83 -32.95 -34.58
C PRO A 100 10.35 -32.92 -34.67
N MET A 101 10.95 -34.08 -34.97
CA MET A 101 12.41 -34.24 -35.18
C MET A 101 12.92 -33.57 -36.46
N ASP A 102 12.02 -33.20 -37.38
CA ASP A 102 12.37 -32.34 -38.52
C ASP A 102 12.55 -30.90 -38.03
N GLU A 103 13.82 -30.45 -37.99
CA GLU A 103 14.19 -29.08 -37.59
C GLU A 103 13.44 -28.00 -38.41
N LYS A 104 13.21 -28.22 -39.71
CA LYS A 104 12.46 -27.26 -40.55
C LYS A 104 11.00 -27.19 -40.14
N LYS A 105 10.38 -28.33 -39.85
CA LYS A 105 9.00 -28.40 -39.36
C LYS A 105 8.86 -27.77 -37.98
N LEU A 106 9.78 -28.08 -37.05
CA LEU A 106 9.82 -27.47 -35.72
C LEU A 106 9.97 -25.94 -35.81
N HIS A 107 10.86 -25.45 -36.67
CA HIS A 107 11.02 -24.02 -36.95
C HIS A 107 9.74 -23.37 -37.48
N ALA A 108 9.06 -24.03 -38.41
CA ALA A 108 7.81 -23.52 -38.96
C ALA A 108 6.71 -23.44 -37.89
N MET A 109 6.51 -24.52 -37.13
CA MET A 109 5.49 -24.57 -36.07
C MET A 109 5.77 -23.56 -34.95
N GLY A 110 7.03 -23.46 -34.51
CA GLY A 110 7.44 -22.47 -33.52
C GLY A 110 7.26 -21.02 -34.01
N LYS A 111 7.54 -20.74 -35.29
CA LYS A 111 7.28 -19.40 -35.87
C LYS A 111 5.79 -19.07 -35.91
N ILE A 112 4.95 -20.01 -36.33
CA ILE A 112 3.49 -19.83 -36.34
C ILE A 112 3.02 -19.52 -34.92
N PHE A 113 3.54 -20.25 -33.92
CA PHE A 113 3.20 -20.03 -32.51
C PHE A 113 3.58 -18.64 -32.02
N ILE A 114 4.82 -18.24 -32.26
CA ILE A 114 5.31 -16.93 -31.86
C ILE A 114 4.51 -15.82 -32.54
N ILE A 115 4.29 -15.91 -33.86
CA ILE A 115 3.50 -14.92 -34.60
C ILE A 115 2.06 -14.86 -34.08
N GLY A 116 1.41 -16.02 -33.88
CA GLY A 116 0.05 -16.11 -33.37
C GLY A 116 -0.08 -15.51 -31.97
N ILE A 117 0.85 -15.82 -31.06
CA ILE A 117 0.89 -15.20 -29.73
C ILE A 117 1.04 -13.68 -29.84
N GLY A 118 1.90 -13.18 -30.72
CA GLY A 118 2.05 -11.75 -30.97
C GLY A 118 0.77 -11.05 -31.42
N GLN A 119 -0.07 -11.74 -32.20
CA GLN A 119 -1.32 -11.21 -32.75
C GLN A 119 -2.49 -11.31 -31.77
N PHE A 120 -2.63 -12.44 -31.07
CA PHE A 120 -3.83 -12.76 -30.30
C PHE A 120 -3.66 -12.58 -28.79
N ALA A 121 -2.45 -12.68 -28.27
CA ALA A 121 -2.25 -12.60 -26.82
C ALA A 121 -2.35 -11.15 -26.33
N LYS A 122 -3.33 -10.89 -25.47
CA LYS A 122 -3.45 -9.60 -24.77
C LYS A 122 -2.43 -9.52 -23.64
N GLY A 123 -1.85 -8.34 -23.46
CA GLY A 123 -0.94 -8.08 -22.34
C GLY A 123 -1.64 -8.17 -20.98
N ARG A 124 -0.90 -8.52 -19.92
CA ARG A 124 -1.43 -8.53 -18.53
C ARG A 124 -1.96 -7.16 -18.10
N SER A 125 -1.38 -6.07 -18.60
CA SER A 125 -1.94 -4.74 -18.43
C SER A 125 -2.99 -4.51 -19.51
N HIS A 126 -4.28 -4.61 -19.16
CA HIS A 126 -5.39 -4.35 -20.08
C HIS A 126 -5.34 -2.96 -20.74
N GLN A 127 -4.60 -2.01 -20.16
CA GLN A 127 -4.46 -0.64 -20.68
C GLN A 127 -3.77 -0.54 -22.05
N SER A 128 -2.93 -1.49 -22.45
CA SER A 128 -2.18 -1.37 -23.71
C SER A 128 -2.81 -2.06 -24.91
N GLY A 129 -3.81 -2.93 -24.72
CA GLY A 129 -4.37 -3.78 -25.79
C GLY A 129 -3.41 -4.87 -26.28
N VAL A 130 -2.13 -4.53 -26.44
CA VAL A 130 -1.02 -5.38 -26.87
C VAL A 130 -0.14 -5.86 -25.71
N MET A 131 0.52 -6.99 -25.91
CA MET A 131 1.47 -7.60 -24.96
C MET A 131 2.81 -6.85 -24.93
N SER A 132 3.56 -6.95 -23.82
CA SER A 132 4.95 -6.44 -23.76
C SER A 132 5.93 -7.41 -24.40
N TYR A 133 6.98 -6.89 -25.03
CA TYR A 133 8.04 -7.72 -25.62
C TYR A 133 8.70 -8.67 -24.60
N SER A 134 8.84 -8.24 -23.33
CA SER A 134 9.35 -9.11 -22.26
C SER A 134 8.43 -10.29 -21.93
N SER A 135 7.11 -10.08 -21.94
CA SER A 135 6.15 -11.18 -21.73
C SER A 135 6.10 -12.08 -22.94
N TYR A 136 6.23 -11.50 -24.13
CA TYR A 136 6.31 -12.22 -25.39
C TYR A 136 7.51 -13.17 -25.43
N ALA A 137 8.68 -12.72 -24.96
CA ALA A 137 9.88 -13.55 -24.86
C ALA A 137 9.69 -14.79 -23.97
N GLN A 138 8.83 -14.72 -22.95
CA GLN A 138 8.56 -15.86 -22.08
C GLN A 138 7.85 -17.01 -22.81
N TYR A 139 7.04 -16.72 -23.83
CA TYR A 139 6.44 -17.77 -24.67
C TYR A 139 7.47 -18.45 -25.57
N ARG A 140 8.43 -17.68 -26.10
CA ARG A 140 9.61 -18.26 -26.79
C ARG A 140 10.38 -19.16 -25.85
N ASP A 141 10.74 -18.69 -24.67
CA ASP A 141 11.56 -19.47 -23.73
C ASP A 141 10.83 -20.73 -23.25
N ALA A 142 9.50 -20.66 -23.07
CA ALA A 142 8.69 -21.83 -22.77
C ALA A 142 8.60 -22.83 -23.92
N PHE A 143 8.45 -22.35 -25.17
CA PHE A 143 8.48 -23.20 -26.35
C PHE A 143 9.84 -23.91 -26.48
N MET A 144 10.94 -23.17 -26.30
CA MET A 144 12.32 -23.70 -26.32
C MET A 144 12.50 -24.79 -25.27
N PHE A 145 12.00 -24.56 -24.04
CA PHE A 145 12.07 -25.52 -22.95
C PHE A 145 11.43 -26.85 -23.33
N TRP A 146 10.19 -26.83 -23.85
CA TRP A 146 9.50 -28.05 -24.25
C TRP A 146 10.15 -28.73 -25.45
N ALA A 147 10.55 -27.96 -26.47
CA ALA A 147 11.26 -28.51 -27.63
C ALA A 147 12.54 -29.25 -27.22
N HIS A 148 13.35 -28.63 -26.37
CA HIS A 148 14.59 -29.24 -25.89
C HIS A 148 14.32 -30.48 -25.03
N ARG A 149 13.31 -30.41 -24.15
CA ARG A 149 12.96 -31.54 -23.28
C ARG A 149 12.48 -32.75 -24.08
N THR A 150 11.57 -32.56 -25.04
CA THR A 150 11.03 -33.66 -25.86
C THR A 150 12.10 -34.27 -26.76
N TRP A 151 13.01 -33.46 -27.32
CA TRP A 151 14.11 -33.98 -28.14
C TRP A 151 15.13 -34.78 -27.33
N ASN A 152 15.38 -34.41 -26.07
CA ASN A 152 16.25 -35.19 -25.20
C ASN A 152 15.61 -36.48 -24.70
N ALA A 153 14.28 -36.52 -24.58
CA ALA A 153 13.55 -37.72 -24.17
C ALA A 153 13.31 -38.72 -25.33
N ALA A 154 13.39 -38.25 -26.58
CA ALA A 154 13.29 -39.12 -27.73
C ALA A 154 14.64 -39.78 -27.98
N ASP A 155 14.79 -40.98 -27.42
CA ASP A 155 15.97 -41.84 -27.46
C ASP A 155 16.32 -42.31 -28.89
N THR A 156 16.63 -41.35 -29.76
CA THR A 156 16.84 -41.55 -31.20
C THR A 156 18.31 -41.27 -31.53
N PRO A 157 19.13 -42.31 -31.75
CA PRO A 157 20.60 -42.18 -31.89
C PRO A 157 21.05 -41.41 -33.15
N THR A 158 20.12 -40.99 -34.02
CA THR A 158 20.42 -40.36 -35.33
C THR A 158 19.98 -38.91 -35.43
N ALA A 159 19.21 -38.37 -34.47
CA ALA A 159 18.74 -36.99 -34.52
C ALA A 159 19.74 -36.07 -33.82
N THR A 160 20.44 -35.23 -34.59
CA THR A 160 21.24 -34.14 -33.99
C THR A 160 20.29 -33.16 -33.32
N THR A 161 20.32 -33.10 -31.98
CA THR A 161 19.54 -32.16 -31.15
C THR A 161 19.53 -30.77 -31.81
N PRO A 162 18.35 -30.13 -31.98
CA PRO A 162 18.28 -28.93 -32.78
C PRO A 162 19.09 -27.88 -32.04
N GLN A 163 20.07 -27.28 -32.71
CA GLN A 163 20.98 -26.37 -32.05
C GLN A 163 20.17 -25.25 -31.38
N TYR A 164 20.19 -25.23 -30.04
CA TYR A 164 19.36 -24.35 -29.22
C TYR A 164 19.46 -22.89 -29.68
N CYS A 165 20.67 -22.45 -30.02
CA CYS A 165 20.96 -21.12 -30.54
C CYS A 165 20.28 -20.84 -31.89
N ARG A 166 20.22 -21.81 -32.82
CA ARG A 166 19.57 -21.64 -34.13
C ARG A 166 18.07 -21.46 -33.99
N LEU A 167 17.41 -22.34 -33.25
CA LEU A 167 15.97 -22.25 -32.97
C LEU A 167 15.66 -20.91 -32.28
N LYS A 168 16.41 -20.55 -31.22
CA LYS A 168 16.26 -19.26 -30.52
C LYS A 168 16.39 -18.06 -31.46
N ASN A 169 17.37 -18.06 -32.37
CA ASN A 169 17.58 -16.97 -33.32
C ASN A 169 16.43 -16.87 -34.33
N LYS A 170 15.95 -17.99 -34.87
CA LYS A 170 14.82 -18.03 -35.81
C LYS A 170 13.52 -17.54 -35.17
N LEU A 171 13.24 -17.96 -33.94
CA LEU A 171 12.08 -17.48 -33.19
C LEU A 171 12.22 -16.00 -32.82
N THR A 172 13.41 -15.55 -32.44
CA THR A 172 13.67 -14.14 -32.14
C THR A 172 13.52 -13.25 -33.37
N ALA A 173 13.90 -13.72 -34.56
CA ALA A 173 13.64 -13.00 -35.81
C ALA A 173 12.14 -12.82 -36.05
N ALA A 174 11.34 -13.87 -35.84
CA ALA A 174 9.87 -13.77 -35.92
C ALA A 174 9.31 -12.81 -34.87
N MET A 175 9.83 -12.84 -33.63
CA MET A 175 9.44 -11.90 -32.59
C MET A 175 9.72 -10.44 -32.98
N ARG A 176 10.90 -10.16 -33.55
CA ARG A 176 11.30 -8.82 -34.00
C ARG A 176 10.43 -8.33 -35.16
N LEU A 177 10.04 -9.21 -36.08
CA LEU A 177 9.09 -8.88 -37.15
C LEU A 177 7.71 -8.52 -36.61
N VAL A 178 7.20 -9.27 -35.64
CA VAL A 178 5.92 -8.96 -34.97
C VAL A 178 6.00 -7.62 -34.23
N ALA A 179 7.12 -7.37 -33.56
CA ALA A 179 7.39 -6.11 -32.88
C ALA A 179 7.45 -4.92 -33.85
N SER A 180 8.13 -5.05 -35.00
CA SER A 180 8.20 -3.98 -36.00
C SER A 180 6.85 -3.67 -36.64
N LYS A 181 5.92 -4.64 -36.63
CA LYS A 181 4.52 -4.45 -37.03
C LYS A 181 3.63 -3.82 -35.93
N GLY A 182 4.19 -3.43 -34.78
CA GLY A 182 3.44 -2.81 -33.69
C GLY A 182 2.48 -3.75 -32.94
N MET A 183 2.50 -5.05 -33.24
CA MET A 183 1.62 -6.04 -32.60
C MET A 183 2.01 -6.32 -31.14
N VAL A 184 3.26 -6.01 -30.78
CA VAL A 184 3.80 -6.15 -29.43
C VAL A 184 4.45 -4.85 -29.04
N ARG A 185 4.22 -4.39 -27.81
CA ARG A 185 4.88 -3.21 -27.26
C ARG A 185 6.35 -3.52 -26.99
N VAL A 186 7.21 -3.10 -27.91
CA VAL A 186 8.63 -2.91 -27.65
C VAL A 186 8.74 -1.79 -26.61
N ALA A 187 9.43 -2.04 -25.52
CA ALA A 187 9.44 -1.11 -24.41
C ALA A 187 10.21 0.17 -24.79
N THR A 188 9.52 1.20 -25.25
CA THR A 188 9.84 2.61 -24.95
C THR A 188 9.18 2.98 -23.63
N ARG A 189 9.36 2.14 -22.60
CA ARG A 189 8.97 2.58 -21.25
C ARG A 189 10.03 3.61 -20.87
N SER A 190 9.73 4.88 -21.11
CA SER A 190 10.35 5.94 -20.34
C SER A 190 10.20 5.54 -18.87
N LYS A 191 11.34 5.49 -18.15
CA LYS A 191 11.36 5.20 -16.71
C LYS A 191 10.33 6.06 -15.95
N LEU A 192 9.98 7.24 -16.49
CA LEU A 192 8.92 8.16 -16.07
C LEU A 192 7.62 7.50 -15.58
N THR A 193 7.11 6.41 -16.17
CA THR A 193 5.83 5.83 -15.69
C THR A 193 5.93 5.03 -14.39
N TYR A 194 7.14 4.79 -13.88
CA TYR A 194 7.37 3.98 -12.68
C TYR A 194 8.23 4.67 -11.61
N CYS A 195 8.83 5.83 -11.89
CA CYS A 195 9.75 6.54 -11.01
C CYS A 195 9.05 7.57 -10.11
N ASN A 196 7.90 7.20 -9.57
CA ASN A 196 7.21 8.03 -8.61
C ASN A 196 7.90 7.73 -7.28
N ASP A 197 8.71 8.67 -6.83
CA ASP A 197 9.48 8.59 -5.61
C ASP A 197 8.74 9.41 -4.55
N VAL A 198 8.51 8.82 -3.38
CA VAL A 198 7.79 9.48 -2.28
C VAL A 198 8.84 9.86 -1.24
N GLY A 199 9.14 11.15 -1.15
CA GLY A 199 10.08 11.76 -0.23
C GLY A 199 9.44 12.14 1.11
N MET A 200 10.14 12.99 1.85
CA MET A 200 9.72 13.45 3.19
C MET A 200 8.48 14.33 3.10
N ALA A 201 8.48 15.31 2.18
CA ALA A 201 7.36 16.23 1.98
C ALA A 201 6.07 15.46 1.63
N GLU A 202 6.13 14.50 0.70
CA GLU A 202 4.94 13.71 0.36
C GLU A 202 4.47 12.86 1.53
N LEU A 203 5.39 12.26 2.31
CA LEU A 203 5.04 11.50 3.51
C LEU A 203 4.36 12.36 4.57
N GLN A 204 4.85 13.58 4.80
CA GLN A 204 4.27 14.54 5.72
C GLN A 204 2.84 14.88 5.31
N MET A 205 2.63 15.26 4.04
CA MET A 205 1.28 15.53 3.51
C MET A 205 0.33 14.34 3.65
N LEU A 206 0.84 13.12 3.43
CA LEU A 206 0.06 11.90 3.58
C LEU A 206 -0.33 11.65 5.04
N VAL A 207 0.60 11.82 5.98
CA VAL A 207 0.35 11.64 7.42
C VAL A 207 -0.62 12.70 7.93
N ASP A 208 -0.39 13.97 7.62
CA ASP A 208 -1.29 15.08 8.01
C ASP A 208 -2.71 14.86 7.50
N TYR A 209 -2.84 14.54 6.20
CA TYR A 209 -4.13 14.22 5.63
C TYR A 209 -4.79 13.04 6.35
N ASP A 210 -4.04 11.98 6.63
CA ASP A 210 -4.61 10.78 7.20
C ASP A 210 -5.01 10.96 8.67
N LEU A 211 -4.22 11.69 9.46
CA LEU A 211 -4.55 12.01 10.85
C LEU A 211 -5.84 12.86 10.96
N LEU A 212 -6.07 13.76 10.00
CA LEU A 212 -7.28 14.59 9.96
C LEU A 212 -8.52 13.85 9.41
N ASN A 213 -8.33 12.90 8.49
CA ASN A 213 -9.43 12.33 7.70
C ASN A 213 -9.70 10.84 7.97
N SER A 214 -8.82 10.13 8.69
CA SER A 214 -9.04 8.72 8.97
C SER A 214 -10.13 8.50 10.00
N ARG A 215 -11.02 7.56 9.68
CA ARG A 215 -12.08 7.10 10.58
C ARG A 215 -11.55 6.28 11.75
N CYS A 216 -10.44 5.59 11.53
CA CYS A 216 -9.80 4.75 12.52
C CYS A 216 -8.31 5.08 12.53
N LYS A 217 -7.91 5.83 13.56
CA LYS A 217 -6.50 6.19 13.78
C LYS A 217 -5.62 4.96 13.96
N GLU A 218 -6.11 3.88 14.60
CA GLU A 218 -5.35 2.63 14.70
C GLU A 218 -4.93 2.07 13.33
N VAL A 219 -5.84 2.11 12.35
CA VAL A 219 -5.54 1.67 10.98
C VAL A 219 -4.52 2.61 10.34
N ALA A 220 -4.69 3.92 10.48
CA ALA A 220 -3.74 4.91 9.98
C ALA A 220 -2.34 4.68 10.57
N GLU A 221 -2.24 4.48 11.88
CA GLU A 221 -0.99 4.27 12.59
C GLU A 221 -0.22 3.01 12.15
N VAL A 222 -0.94 1.91 11.90
CA VAL A 222 -0.32 0.70 11.29
C VAL A 222 0.33 1.04 9.95
N HIS A 223 -0.33 1.86 9.13
CA HIS A 223 0.20 2.26 7.83
C HIS A 223 1.30 3.31 7.92
N HIS A 224 1.20 4.29 8.82
CA HIS A 224 2.22 5.30 9.07
C HIS A 224 3.53 4.66 9.53
N LEU A 225 3.47 3.73 10.49
CA LEU A 225 4.64 2.96 10.90
C LEU A 225 5.22 2.16 9.73
N ALA A 226 4.38 1.53 8.91
CA ALA A 226 4.86 0.79 7.75
C ALA A 226 5.56 1.71 6.74
N TRP A 227 5.05 2.93 6.54
CA TRP A 227 5.68 3.92 5.66
C TRP A 227 7.01 4.41 6.20
N ALA A 228 7.09 4.69 7.51
CA ALA A 228 8.33 5.06 8.19
C ALA A 228 9.39 3.95 8.03
N LEU A 229 9.03 2.69 8.23
CA LEU A 229 9.95 1.56 8.01
C LEU A 229 10.32 1.37 6.53
N GLY A 230 9.38 1.58 5.62
CA GLY A 230 9.63 1.57 4.18
C GLY A 230 10.64 2.64 3.78
N ARG A 231 10.59 3.81 4.42
CA ARG A 231 11.48 4.94 4.21
C ARG A 231 12.84 4.74 4.88
N ILE A 232 12.88 4.43 6.16
CA ILE A 232 14.13 4.35 6.94
C ILE A 232 14.93 3.10 6.58
N CYS A 233 14.27 1.94 6.52
CA CYS A 233 14.94 0.65 6.35
C CYS A 233 14.87 0.12 4.91
N CYS A 234 14.36 0.92 3.97
CA CYS A 234 14.14 0.52 2.59
C CYS A 234 13.29 -0.77 2.45
N PHE A 235 12.39 -1.10 3.37
CA PHE A 235 11.72 -2.41 3.36
C PHE A 235 10.89 -2.68 2.10
N ARG A 236 10.85 -3.96 1.69
CA ARG A 236 9.83 -4.43 0.77
C ARG A 236 8.52 -4.56 1.55
N PRO A 237 7.35 -4.38 0.91
CA PRO A 237 6.09 -4.62 1.61
C PRO A 237 6.00 -6.07 2.12
N GLY A 238 6.63 -7.03 1.42
CA GLY A 238 6.67 -8.44 1.81
C GLY A 238 7.58 -8.77 3.00
N SER A 239 8.40 -7.82 3.45
CA SER A 239 9.20 -7.94 4.67
C SER A 239 8.39 -7.55 5.91
N ILE A 240 7.29 -6.81 5.72
CA ILE A 240 6.40 -6.33 6.77
C ILE A 240 5.14 -7.20 6.83
N GLY A 241 4.44 -7.31 5.69
CA GLY A 241 3.20 -8.08 5.53
C GLY A 241 3.36 -9.31 4.65
N TYR A 242 2.34 -10.16 4.59
CA TYR A 242 2.41 -11.40 3.80
C TYR A 242 2.13 -11.15 2.31
N SER A 243 2.87 -11.86 1.44
CA SER A 243 2.74 -11.71 -0.03
C SER A 243 1.84 -12.74 -0.69
N THR A 244 1.76 -13.95 -0.14
CA THR A 244 0.98 -15.07 -0.66
C THR A 244 0.33 -15.84 0.49
N PRO A 245 -0.72 -16.64 0.23
CA PRO A 245 -1.29 -17.52 1.25
C PRO A 245 -0.26 -18.49 1.86
N ALA A 246 0.74 -18.92 1.07
CA ALA A 246 1.83 -19.75 1.58
C ALA A 246 2.71 -19.00 2.59
N HIS A 247 3.01 -17.71 2.34
CA HIS A 247 3.74 -16.88 3.31
C HIS A 247 2.94 -16.69 4.60
N LEU A 248 1.63 -16.50 4.49
CA LEU A 248 0.75 -16.41 5.66
C LEU A 248 0.82 -17.68 6.51
N LYS A 249 0.68 -18.86 5.87
CA LYS A 249 0.77 -20.17 6.55
C LYS A 249 2.14 -20.40 7.18
N ALA A 250 3.21 -19.97 6.51
CA ALA A 250 4.59 -20.09 7.01
C ALA A 250 4.97 -19.02 8.06
N GLY A 251 4.06 -18.10 8.42
CA GLY A 251 4.36 -17.04 9.38
C GLY A 251 5.37 -16.00 8.88
N LEU A 252 5.53 -15.85 7.55
CA LEU A 252 6.49 -14.95 6.91
C LEU A 252 5.92 -13.52 6.82
N PHE A 253 5.86 -12.87 7.97
CA PHE A 253 5.50 -11.46 8.19
C PHE A 253 6.11 -11.00 9.53
N MET A 254 6.14 -9.69 9.80
CA MET A 254 6.75 -9.16 11.02
C MET A 254 5.89 -9.45 12.27
N LYS A 255 6.51 -10.05 13.28
CA LYS A 255 5.89 -10.41 14.56
C LYS A 255 6.49 -9.59 15.71
N TRP A 256 5.82 -9.53 16.85
CA TRP A 256 6.36 -8.78 18.00
C TRP A 256 7.66 -9.35 18.55
N ARG A 257 7.91 -10.65 18.41
CA ARG A 257 9.22 -11.25 18.75
C ARG A 257 10.39 -10.74 17.91
N ASP A 258 10.10 -10.11 16.78
CA ASP A 258 11.11 -9.50 15.91
C ASP A 258 11.48 -8.08 16.36
N VAL A 259 10.81 -7.54 17.38
CA VAL A 259 10.93 -6.15 17.83
C VAL A 259 11.50 -6.12 19.25
N THR A 260 12.68 -5.51 19.38
CA THR A 260 13.26 -5.19 20.69
C THR A 260 13.20 -3.68 20.89
N ILE A 261 12.54 -3.24 21.96
CA ILE A 261 12.40 -1.82 22.30
C ILE A 261 13.37 -1.49 23.44
N LEU A 262 14.22 -0.50 23.22
CA LEU A 262 15.21 -0.04 24.19
C LEU A 262 14.98 1.44 24.48
N ARG A 263 15.23 1.87 25.72
CA ARG A 263 15.41 3.31 26.03
C ARG A 263 16.74 3.77 25.42
N GLY A 264 16.82 5.02 25.01
CA GLY A 264 18.03 5.67 24.52
C GLY A 264 18.91 6.18 25.65
N SER A 265 19.90 7.01 25.33
CA SER A 265 20.77 7.69 26.29
C SER A 265 20.05 8.80 27.08
N GLU A 266 19.04 9.43 26.49
CA GLU A 266 18.30 10.54 27.07
C GLU A 266 16.83 10.17 27.32
N PRO A 267 16.17 10.81 28.31
CA PRO A 267 14.75 10.63 28.56
C PRO A 267 13.89 10.87 27.30
N GLY A 268 12.91 9.99 27.07
CA GLY A 268 12.01 10.05 25.92
C GLY A 268 12.62 9.60 24.59
N LYS A 269 13.95 9.43 24.47
CA LYS A 269 14.55 8.79 23.30
C LYS A 269 14.39 7.28 23.40
N PHE A 270 13.86 6.64 22.36
CA PHE A 270 13.73 5.19 22.28
C PHE A 270 14.37 4.64 21.01
N GLU A 271 14.98 3.48 21.11
CA GLU A 271 15.62 2.75 20.02
C GLU A 271 14.86 1.44 19.76
N ILE A 272 14.83 1.02 18.49
CA ILE A 272 14.25 -0.27 18.11
C ILE A 272 15.31 -1.10 17.42
N LYS A 273 15.49 -2.35 17.86
CA LYS A 273 16.18 -3.37 17.06
C LYS A 273 15.13 -4.25 16.38
N LEU A 274 15.11 -4.24 15.05
CA LEU A 274 14.18 -5.03 14.23
C LEU A 274 14.92 -6.17 13.54
N LEU A 275 14.49 -7.41 13.80
CA LEU A 275 14.94 -8.59 13.06
C LEU A 275 14.01 -8.86 11.88
N VAL A 276 14.53 -8.80 10.66
CA VAL A 276 13.76 -9.11 9.45
C VAL A 276 14.14 -10.48 8.92
N ARG A 277 13.18 -11.41 8.93
CA ARG A 277 13.34 -12.79 8.45
C ARG A 277 12.72 -13.03 7.06
N SER A 278 11.74 -12.21 6.69
CA SER A 278 11.00 -12.36 5.43
C SER A 278 11.65 -11.56 4.31
N PHE A 279 12.61 -12.18 3.62
CA PHE A 279 13.19 -11.62 2.40
C PHE A 279 12.86 -12.44 1.16
N LYS A 280 12.48 -11.74 0.08
CA LYS A 280 12.22 -12.36 -1.22
C LYS A 280 13.41 -13.18 -1.74
N THR A 281 14.62 -12.80 -1.39
CA THR A 281 15.87 -13.43 -1.83
C THR A 281 16.21 -14.70 -1.07
N ASN A 282 15.51 -15.04 0.04
CA ASN A 282 15.79 -16.23 0.83
C ASN A 282 15.45 -17.55 0.09
N ASN A 283 14.56 -17.50 -0.92
CA ASN A 283 14.19 -18.64 -1.78
C ASN A 283 14.22 -20.02 -1.09
N PRO A 284 13.41 -20.27 -0.04
CA PRO A 284 13.52 -21.48 0.78
C PRO A 284 13.25 -22.79 0.01
N HIS A 285 12.68 -22.70 -1.19
CA HIS A 285 12.41 -23.84 -2.06
C HIS A 285 13.49 -24.09 -3.12
N ASP A 286 14.55 -23.28 -3.16
CA ASP A 286 15.68 -23.40 -4.08
C ASP A 286 16.95 -23.55 -3.25
N ALA A 287 17.30 -24.80 -2.93
CA ALA A 287 18.41 -25.12 -2.04
C ALA A 287 19.74 -24.52 -2.53
N HIS A 288 19.98 -24.51 -3.84
CA HIS A 288 21.18 -23.93 -4.44
C HIS A 288 21.23 -22.41 -4.24
N LYS A 289 20.13 -21.69 -4.52
CA LYS A 289 20.11 -20.23 -4.26
C LYS A 289 20.14 -19.89 -2.78
N ALA A 290 19.56 -20.72 -1.93
CA ALA A 290 19.59 -20.52 -0.48
C ALA A 290 20.98 -20.78 0.11
N SER A 291 21.72 -21.78 -0.38
CA SER A 291 23.05 -22.12 0.09
C SER A 291 24.09 -21.06 -0.24
N HIS A 292 24.01 -20.48 -1.45
CA HIS A 292 24.93 -19.41 -1.89
C HIS A 292 24.63 -18.05 -1.27
N LYS A 293 23.51 -17.89 -0.56
CA LYS A 293 23.18 -16.63 0.09
C LYS A 293 23.98 -16.46 1.39
N PRO A 294 24.80 -15.40 1.51
CA PRO A 294 25.51 -15.09 2.75
C PRO A 294 24.57 -15.08 3.95
N GLU A 295 25.03 -15.62 5.07
CA GLU A 295 24.23 -15.73 6.30
C GLU A 295 23.72 -14.36 6.77
N LEU A 296 24.57 -13.33 6.68
CA LEU A 296 24.25 -11.92 6.95
C LEU A 296 23.10 -11.35 6.10
N LEU A 297 22.76 -11.98 4.97
CA LEU A 297 21.66 -11.57 4.12
C LEU A 297 20.38 -12.39 4.36
N ARG A 298 20.47 -13.54 5.06
CA ARG A 298 19.31 -14.41 5.33
C ARG A 298 18.35 -13.72 6.27
N ASP A 299 18.88 -13.23 7.38
CA ASP A 299 18.18 -12.39 8.35
C ASP A 299 18.99 -11.11 8.54
N GLN A 300 18.30 -9.96 8.63
CA GLN A 300 18.96 -8.67 8.83
C GLN A 300 18.38 -7.97 10.05
N THR A 301 19.26 -7.49 10.90
CA THR A 301 18.91 -6.70 12.07
C THR A 301 19.09 -5.22 11.76
N PHE A 302 18.05 -4.43 11.97
CA PHE A 302 18.06 -2.98 11.80
C PHE A 302 17.99 -2.30 13.16
N ASN A 303 18.97 -1.46 13.45
CA ASN A 303 18.94 -0.57 14.60
C ASN A 303 18.33 0.77 14.15
N ILE A 304 17.14 1.07 14.65
CA ILE A 304 16.40 2.29 14.33
C ILE A 304 16.52 3.23 15.52
N MET A 305 17.17 4.36 15.25
CA MET A 305 17.38 5.43 16.23
C MET A 305 16.13 6.32 16.36
N PRO A 306 15.96 7.00 17.50
CA PRO A 306 14.91 8.02 17.67
C PRO A 306 15.09 9.18 16.68
N ALA A 307 14.01 9.97 16.51
CA ALA A 307 14.09 11.20 15.71
C ALA A 307 15.08 12.17 16.36
N ARG A 308 15.94 12.82 15.56
CA ARG A 308 16.98 13.74 16.06
C ARG A 308 16.42 15.11 16.38
N ASN A 309 15.52 15.60 15.54
CA ASN A 309 14.84 16.87 15.67
C ASN A 309 13.33 16.65 15.71
N ILE A 310 12.61 17.73 15.96
CA ILE A 310 11.15 17.71 16.05
C ILE A 310 10.48 17.51 14.69
N ASP A 311 11.09 18.03 13.63
CA ASP A 311 10.58 17.92 12.27
C ASP A 311 10.51 16.46 11.80
N ASP A 312 11.42 15.60 12.27
CA ASP A 312 11.41 14.16 11.97
C ASP A 312 10.51 13.34 12.91
N MET A 313 9.93 13.96 13.96
CA MET A 313 9.18 13.24 15.00
C MET A 313 7.98 12.49 14.41
N PHE A 314 7.29 13.06 13.41
CA PHE A 314 6.15 12.40 12.76
C PHE A 314 6.54 11.09 12.06
N LEU A 315 7.81 10.88 11.68
CA LEU A 315 8.30 9.61 11.14
C LEU A 315 9.01 8.74 12.17
N SER A 316 8.97 9.10 13.46
CA SER A 316 9.67 8.36 14.49
C SER A 316 9.05 6.97 14.69
N ALA A 317 9.65 5.97 14.04
CA ALA A 317 9.24 4.57 14.14
C ALA A 317 9.27 4.05 15.58
N PRO A 318 10.30 4.35 16.42
CA PRO A 318 10.31 3.91 17.82
C PRO A 318 9.08 4.33 18.62
N HIS A 319 8.70 5.62 18.55
CA HIS A 319 7.53 6.15 19.24
C HIS A 319 6.22 5.56 18.71
N ARG A 320 6.11 5.31 17.39
CA ARG A 320 4.95 4.65 16.79
C ARG A 320 4.82 3.19 17.22
N PHE A 321 5.92 2.45 17.33
CA PHE A 321 5.92 1.10 17.91
C PHE A 321 5.41 1.10 19.35
N ILE A 322 5.90 2.04 20.16
CA ILE A 322 5.49 2.21 21.55
C ILE A 322 4.00 2.55 21.65
N ALA A 323 3.52 3.52 20.88
CA ALA A 323 2.10 3.88 20.84
C ALA A 323 1.23 2.67 20.47
N MET A 324 1.63 1.90 19.45
CA MET A 324 0.92 0.67 19.09
C MET A 324 0.94 -0.38 20.20
N ALA A 325 2.07 -0.54 20.90
CA ALA A 325 2.20 -1.53 21.97
C ALA A 325 1.39 -1.15 23.23
N ILE A 326 1.37 0.12 23.60
CA ILE A 326 0.52 0.64 24.70
C ILE A 326 -0.95 0.46 24.33
N ARG A 327 -1.36 0.88 23.12
CA ARG A 327 -2.76 0.79 22.68
C ARG A 327 -3.29 -0.64 22.76
N ARG A 328 -2.47 -1.62 22.37
CA ARG A 328 -2.82 -3.05 22.42
C ARG A 328 -2.60 -3.69 23.80
N ARG A 329 -2.10 -2.92 24.78
CA ARG A 329 -1.82 -3.38 26.16
C ARG A 329 -0.90 -4.59 26.22
N ILE A 330 0.10 -4.64 25.32
CA ILE A 330 1.02 -5.78 25.19
C ILE A 330 2.34 -5.57 25.92
N LEU A 331 2.59 -4.38 26.49
CA LEU A 331 3.76 -4.14 27.31
C LEU A 331 3.63 -4.86 28.66
N LYS A 332 4.71 -5.48 29.12
CA LYS A 332 4.71 -6.31 30.35
C LYS A 332 4.63 -5.49 31.63
N HIS A 333 5.37 -4.38 31.67
CA HIS A 333 5.57 -3.59 32.89
C HIS A 333 4.87 -2.23 32.89
N TYR A 334 4.31 -1.81 31.77
CA TYR A 334 3.77 -0.47 31.57
C TYR A 334 2.36 -0.54 31.00
N LYS A 335 1.43 0.22 31.59
CA LYS A 335 0.03 0.31 31.15
C LYS A 335 -0.29 1.66 30.54
N THR A 336 0.37 2.72 31.00
CA THR A 336 0.12 4.11 30.56
C THR A 336 1.36 4.73 29.92
N VAL A 337 1.18 5.88 29.28
CA VAL A 337 2.28 6.65 28.70
C VAL A 337 3.18 7.20 29.81
N ASP A 338 2.60 7.74 30.87
CA ASP A 338 3.38 8.36 31.94
C ASP A 338 4.23 7.30 32.68
N GLU A 339 3.66 6.14 33.02
CA GLU A 339 4.42 4.99 33.56
C GLU A 339 5.57 4.57 32.65
N LEU A 340 5.36 4.63 31.33
CA LEU A 340 6.41 4.31 30.37
C LEU A 340 7.49 5.40 30.37
N PHE A 341 7.16 6.68 30.31
CA PHE A 341 8.18 7.73 30.22
C PHE A 341 8.94 7.92 31.53
N ASP A 342 8.30 7.68 32.68
CA ASP A 342 8.92 7.82 34.01
C ASP A 342 9.65 6.54 34.45
N GLY A 343 9.47 5.43 33.74
CA GLY A 343 10.15 4.17 34.03
C GLY A 343 11.65 4.18 33.70
N ASP A 344 12.42 3.37 34.42
CA ASP A 344 13.89 3.27 34.34
C ASP A 344 14.40 2.06 33.53
N ARG A 345 13.55 1.06 33.27
CA ARG A 345 13.97 -0.19 32.63
C ARG A 345 14.52 0.05 31.22
N ARG A 346 15.79 -0.32 30.99
CA ARG A 346 16.46 -0.19 29.69
C ARG A 346 15.73 -0.90 28.56
N GLN A 347 15.24 -2.11 28.79
CA GLN A 347 14.50 -2.90 27.79
C GLN A 347 13.01 -2.92 28.12
N ILE A 348 12.18 -2.50 27.17
CA ILE A 348 10.73 -2.50 27.28
C ILE A 348 10.20 -3.83 26.70
N MET A 349 9.76 -4.71 27.60
CA MET A 349 9.38 -6.09 27.27
C MET A 349 7.93 -6.19 26.74
N ILE A 350 7.74 -6.97 25.68
CA ILE A 350 6.42 -7.43 25.21
C ILE A 350 5.99 -8.66 26.02
N LYS A 351 4.70 -8.80 26.31
CA LYS A 351 4.11 -9.99 26.95
C LYS A 351 4.28 -11.23 26.07
N ASP A 352 4.59 -12.36 26.70
CA ASP A 352 4.96 -13.61 26.01
C ASP A 352 3.86 -14.12 25.06
N GLU A 353 2.60 -13.97 25.44
CA GLU A 353 1.43 -14.36 24.64
C GLU A 353 1.28 -13.59 23.31
N TYR A 354 1.91 -12.41 23.17
CA TYR A 354 1.85 -11.59 21.95
C TYR A 354 3.08 -11.74 21.05
N LEU A 355 4.12 -12.47 21.47
CA LEU A 355 5.38 -12.57 20.73
C LEU A 355 5.18 -13.12 19.30
N ASP A 356 4.26 -14.07 19.11
CA ASP A 356 3.95 -14.63 17.79
C ASP A 356 2.85 -13.89 17.04
N CYS A 357 2.24 -12.86 17.64
CA CYS A 357 1.22 -12.04 17.00
C CYS A 357 1.84 -11.07 15.98
N PRO A 358 1.11 -10.72 14.90
CA PRO A 358 1.59 -9.75 13.93
C PRO A 358 1.69 -8.33 14.50
N VAL A 359 2.75 -7.62 14.12
CA VAL A 359 2.86 -6.17 14.40
C VAL A 359 1.83 -5.42 13.55
N PHE A 360 1.81 -5.70 12.24
CA PHE A 360 0.97 -4.99 11.27
C PHE A 360 -0.31 -5.77 11.00
N LEU A 361 -1.41 -5.29 11.56
CA LEU A 361 -2.72 -5.92 11.46
C LEU A 361 -3.48 -5.41 10.24
N ALA A 362 -4.27 -6.28 9.60
CA ALA A 362 -5.13 -5.90 8.48
C ALA A 362 -6.33 -5.09 8.99
N ALA A 363 -6.76 -4.10 8.20
CA ALA A 363 -7.97 -3.34 8.49
C ALA A 363 -9.24 -4.20 8.26
N LYS A 364 -10.25 -4.00 9.11
CA LYS A 364 -11.62 -4.47 8.89
C LYS A 364 -12.19 -3.85 7.61
N PRO A 365 -13.24 -4.46 7.00
CA PRO A 365 -13.95 -3.84 5.88
C PRO A 365 -14.30 -2.37 6.18
N LYS A 366 -14.16 -1.50 5.17
CA LYS A 366 -14.33 -0.05 5.27
C LYS A 366 -13.33 0.71 6.17
N GLY A 367 -12.34 0.03 6.76
CA GLY A 367 -11.34 0.66 7.62
C GLY A 367 -11.90 1.09 8.98
N GLU A 368 -12.92 0.39 9.48
CA GLU A 368 -13.60 0.71 10.75
C GLU A 368 -12.85 0.16 11.99
N GLY A 369 -11.69 -0.47 11.81
CA GLY A 369 -10.89 -1.05 12.89
C GLY A 369 -9.83 -2.01 12.36
N LEU A 370 -9.11 -2.67 13.27
CA LEU A 370 -8.13 -3.71 12.97
C LEU A 370 -8.70 -5.12 13.16
N THR A 371 -8.20 -6.09 12.40
CA THR A 371 -8.43 -7.53 12.56
C THR A 371 -7.23 -8.18 13.25
N ASP A 372 -7.35 -9.42 13.71
CA ASP A 372 -6.21 -10.16 14.28
C ASP A 372 -5.26 -10.74 13.22
N GLN A 373 -5.62 -10.60 11.95
CA GLN A 373 -4.83 -11.12 10.84
C GLN A 373 -3.74 -10.13 10.41
N PRO A 374 -2.58 -10.60 9.95
CA PRO A 374 -1.54 -9.71 9.43
C PRO A 374 -2.02 -8.97 8.18
N VAL A 375 -1.47 -7.78 7.93
CA VAL A 375 -1.72 -7.03 6.70
C VAL A 375 -1.06 -7.71 5.49
N SER A 376 -1.73 -7.68 4.35
CA SER A 376 -1.14 -8.15 3.08
C SER A 376 -0.28 -7.06 2.43
N THR A 377 0.69 -7.46 1.60
CA THR A 377 1.47 -6.50 0.79
C THR A 377 0.61 -5.64 -0.14
N HIS A 378 -0.48 -6.21 -0.63
CA HIS A 378 -1.47 -5.50 -1.43
C HIS A 378 -2.19 -4.44 -0.58
N GLY A 379 -2.59 -4.79 0.65
CA GLY A 379 -3.21 -3.86 1.59
C GLY A 379 -2.33 -2.64 1.88
N LEU A 380 -1.05 -2.87 2.20
CA LEU A 380 -0.07 -1.80 2.43
C LEU A 380 0.05 -0.85 1.22
N SER A 381 0.18 -1.41 0.02
CA SER A 381 0.32 -0.61 -1.21
C SER A 381 -0.99 0.10 -1.61
N ALA A 382 -2.13 -0.55 -1.42
CA ALA A 382 -3.44 -0.01 -1.77
C ALA A 382 -3.85 1.13 -0.85
N TYR A 383 -3.49 1.06 0.43
CA TYR A 383 -3.75 2.13 1.38
C TYR A 383 -2.96 3.40 1.03
N LEU A 384 -1.63 3.27 0.84
CA LEU A 384 -0.77 4.39 0.41
C LEU A 384 -1.25 5.01 -0.91
N LYS A 385 -1.59 4.17 -1.90
CA LYS A 385 -2.19 4.61 -3.16
C LYS A 385 -3.42 5.49 -2.91
N LEU A 386 -4.36 4.99 -2.10
CA LEU A 386 -5.63 5.66 -1.86
C LEU A 386 -5.42 7.03 -1.21
N ARG A 387 -4.49 7.12 -0.26
CA ARG A 387 -4.14 8.39 0.39
C ARG A 387 -3.49 9.36 -0.57
N GLY A 388 -2.55 8.92 -1.41
CA GLY A 388 -1.94 9.81 -2.41
C GLY A 388 -2.96 10.45 -3.35
N ILE A 389 -3.95 9.67 -3.81
CA ILE A 389 -5.02 10.17 -4.67
C ILE A 389 -5.93 11.16 -3.93
N LYS A 390 -6.17 10.93 -2.63
CA LYS A 390 -7.01 11.80 -1.81
C LYS A 390 -6.31 13.12 -1.48
N VAL A 391 -5.01 13.09 -1.24
CA VAL A 391 -4.16 14.28 -1.09
C VAL A 391 -4.12 15.07 -2.39
N GLY A 392 -4.12 14.40 -3.54
CA GLY A 392 -4.06 15.05 -4.85
C GLY A 392 -2.77 14.82 -5.60
N LEU A 393 -1.98 13.82 -5.22
CA LEU A 393 -0.74 13.52 -5.90
C LEU A 393 -1.03 13.15 -7.37
N PRO A 394 -0.32 13.77 -8.32
CA PRO A 394 -0.58 13.59 -9.75
C PRO A 394 -0.24 12.16 -10.22
N GLU A 395 0.68 11.51 -9.51
CA GLU A 395 1.22 10.22 -9.91
C GLU A 395 0.79 9.06 -9.00
N TYR A 396 0.90 7.85 -9.55
CA TYR A 396 0.55 6.63 -8.84
C TYR A 396 1.63 6.22 -7.83
N ILE A 397 1.39 6.48 -6.54
CA ILE A 397 2.30 6.02 -5.50
C ILE A 397 1.92 4.63 -4.98
N ASN A 398 2.94 3.86 -4.56
CA ASN A 398 2.77 2.58 -3.88
C ASN A 398 3.97 2.34 -2.95
N PHE A 399 3.98 1.22 -2.22
CA PHE A 399 5.02 0.98 -1.21
C PHE A 399 6.45 0.94 -1.80
N TYR A 400 6.62 0.55 -3.06
CA TYR A 400 7.93 0.59 -3.73
C TYR A 400 8.40 2.02 -4.05
N SER A 401 7.51 3.01 -4.08
CA SER A 401 7.88 4.42 -4.23
C SER A 401 8.74 4.90 -3.06
N LEU A 402 8.40 4.49 -1.82
CA LEU A 402 9.18 4.78 -0.61
C LEU A 402 10.56 4.12 -0.68
N ARG A 403 10.55 2.80 -0.93
CA ARG A 403 11.78 2.02 -1.02
C ARG A 403 12.72 2.54 -2.11
N ARG A 404 12.18 3.00 -3.25
CA ARG A 404 13.01 3.55 -4.34
C ARG A 404 13.62 4.87 -3.98
N ARG A 405 12.82 5.78 -3.42
CA ARG A 405 13.31 7.06 -2.93
C ARG A 405 14.49 6.87 -1.97
N SER A 406 14.33 6.03 -0.96
CA SER A 406 15.38 5.75 0.01
C SER A 406 16.60 5.08 -0.61
N ALA A 407 16.42 4.13 -1.52
CA ALA A 407 17.53 3.50 -2.24
C ALA A 407 18.35 4.51 -3.04
N ASN A 408 17.69 5.45 -3.72
CA ASN A 408 18.33 6.48 -4.51
C ASN A 408 19.14 7.43 -3.61
N GLU A 409 18.53 7.93 -2.53
CA GLU A 409 19.22 8.81 -1.57
C GLU A 409 20.42 8.13 -0.89
N LEU A 410 20.29 6.86 -0.48
CA LEU A 410 21.40 6.12 0.12
C LEU A 410 22.55 5.92 -0.87
N ALA A 411 22.23 5.64 -2.13
CA ALA A 411 23.24 5.48 -3.18
C ALA A 411 23.95 6.81 -3.51
N LYS A 412 23.26 7.95 -3.37
CA LYS A 412 23.83 9.29 -3.58
C LYS A 412 24.70 9.75 -2.42
N LYS A 413 24.35 9.41 -1.18
CA LYS A 413 25.10 9.86 0.00
C LYS A 413 26.50 9.25 -0.03
N GLY A 414 27.49 10.09 -0.29
CA GLY A 414 28.89 9.70 -0.50
C GLY A 414 29.50 8.91 0.66
N SER A 415 28.99 9.08 1.89
CA SER A 415 29.45 8.35 3.08
C SER A 415 28.96 6.90 3.20
N ILE A 416 27.88 6.53 2.51
CA ILE A 416 27.29 5.18 2.55
C ILE A 416 27.65 4.40 1.28
N GLY A 417 27.48 5.06 0.13
CA GLY A 417 27.77 4.49 -1.18
C GLY A 417 26.79 3.42 -1.65
N ILE A 418 26.99 2.99 -2.89
CA ILE A 418 26.11 2.07 -3.62
C ILE A 418 26.07 0.68 -2.96
N GLU A 419 27.19 0.19 -2.41
CA GLU A 419 27.27 -1.16 -1.84
C GLU A 419 26.43 -1.32 -0.56
N ALA A 420 26.49 -0.34 0.35
CA ALA A 420 25.65 -0.37 1.54
C ALA A 420 24.16 -0.20 1.18
N ALA A 421 23.83 0.56 0.12
CA ALA A 421 22.48 0.57 -0.42
C ALA A 421 22.05 -0.81 -0.95
N ARG A 422 22.91 -1.57 -1.64
CA ARG A 422 22.62 -2.95 -2.05
C ARG A 422 22.39 -3.87 -0.84
N LEU A 423 23.23 -3.75 0.19
CA LEU A 423 23.13 -4.51 1.43
C LEU A 423 21.79 -4.28 2.16
N LEU A 424 21.41 -3.02 2.37
CA LEU A 424 20.14 -2.62 3.00
C LEU A 424 18.93 -3.06 2.18
N LEU A 425 19.06 -3.07 0.85
CA LEU A 425 18.03 -3.59 -0.04
C LEU A 425 17.94 -5.12 -0.04
N ASN A 426 18.87 -5.81 0.62
CA ASN A 426 19.06 -7.26 0.54
C ASN A 426 19.11 -7.68 -0.95
N HIS A 427 19.94 -6.98 -1.70
CA HIS A 427 20.38 -7.35 -3.04
C HIS A 427 21.73 -8.03 -2.91
N ASP A 428 21.99 -8.96 -3.81
CA ASP A 428 23.30 -9.58 -3.93
C ASP A 428 24.29 -8.50 -4.42
N PRO A 429 25.47 -8.36 -3.79
CA PRO A 429 26.49 -7.37 -4.15
C PRO A 429 26.86 -7.38 -5.63
N GLU A 430 26.84 -8.54 -6.28
CA GLU A 430 27.21 -8.70 -7.68
C GLU A 430 26.10 -8.29 -8.66
N THR A 431 24.88 -8.05 -8.15
CA THR A 431 23.75 -7.76 -9.02
C THR A 431 23.57 -6.28 -9.30
N ARG A 432 23.40 -5.93 -10.58
CA ARG A 432 23.05 -4.57 -11.03
C ARG A 432 21.57 -4.20 -10.83
N THR A 433 20.93 -4.79 -9.81
CA THR A 433 19.48 -4.64 -9.59
C THR A 433 19.15 -3.23 -9.12
N LEU A 434 20.00 -2.65 -8.27
CA LEU A 434 19.83 -1.32 -7.72
C LEU A 434 19.88 -0.26 -8.84
N GLU A 435 20.93 -0.28 -9.66
CA GLU A 435 21.20 0.65 -10.76
C GLU A 435 20.12 0.56 -11.85
N ARG A 436 19.65 -0.67 -12.11
CA ARG A 436 18.66 -0.90 -13.18
C ARG A 436 17.26 -0.42 -12.81
N TYR A 437 16.86 -0.55 -11.55
CA TYR A 437 15.45 -0.40 -11.15
C TYR A 437 15.18 0.72 -10.15
N TYR A 438 16.21 1.22 -9.45
CA TYR A 438 16.05 2.17 -8.35
C TYR A 438 16.80 3.47 -8.58
N ILE A 439 18.03 3.43 -9.11
CA ILE A 439 18.81 4.62 -9.40
C ILE A 439 18.46 5.16 -10.79
N ASP A 440 18.31 6.48 -10.88
CA ASP A 440 18.26 7.19 -12.15
C ASP A 440 19.33 8.28 -12.20
N PRO A 441 20.58 7.91 -12.54
CA PRO A 441 21.72 8.80 -12.41
C PRO A 441 21.57 10.04 -13.30
N VAL A 442 20.91 9.91 -14.46
CA VAL A 442 20.72 11.01 -15.40
C VAL A 442 19.78 12.09 -14.83
N ARG A 443 18.74 11.70 -14.10
CA ARG A 443 17.78 12.66 -13.52
C ARG A 443 18.40 13.45 -12.36
N THR A 444 19.36 12.85 -11.67
CA THR A 444 19.88 13.37 -10.40
C THR A 444 21.30 13.92 -10.49
N MET A 445 21.95 13.78 -11.64
CA MET A 445 23.28 14.32 -11.87
C MET A 445 23.13 15.76 -12.36
N ASP A 446 23.73 16.70 -11.63
CA ASP A 446 23.96 18.03 -12.16
C ASP A 446 25.14 17.95 -13.15
N VAL A 447 24.80 17.70 -14.42
CA VAL A 447 25.78 17.59 -15.50
C VAL A 447 26.55 18.91 -15.68
N SER A 448 25.94 20.04 -15.37
CA SER A 448 26.60 21.34 -15.46
C SER A 448 27.62 21.51 -14.34
N ALA A 449 27.22 21.25 -13.09
CA ALA A 449 28.17 21.29 -11.97
C ALA A 449 29.33 20.33 -12.21
N LEU A 450 29.05 19.11 -12.67
CA LEU A 450 30.08 18.13 -13.02
C LEU A 450 30.99 18.60 -14.16
N ALA A 451 30.43 19.17 -15.24
CA ALA A 451 31.21 19.61 -16.39
C ALA A 451 32.11 20.81 -16.08
N PHE A 452 31.67 21.69 -15.17
CA PHE A 452 32.42 22.88 -14.76
C PHE A 452 33.28 22.65 -13.49
N GLY A 453 33.22 21.45 -12.89
CA GLY A 453 33.92 21.16 -11.63
C GLY A 453 33.35 21.92 -10.44
N HIS A 454 32.11 22.37 -10.50
CA HIS A 454 31.40 22.98 -9.37
C HIS A 454 30.78 21.90 -8.49
N GLU A 455 30.53 22.26 -7.23
CA GLU A 455 29.68 21.45 -6.37
C GLU A 455 28.23 21.50 -6.86
N PRO A 456 27.49 20.38 -6.75
CA PRO A 456 26.08 20.35 -7.11
C PRO A 456 25.29 21.34 -6.24
N ASP A 457 24.34 22.05 -6.85
CA ASP A 457 23.42 22.93 -6.14
C ASP A 457 22.39 22.09 -5.36
N ASP A 458 22.65 21.94 -4.06
CA ASP A 458 21.84 21.13 -3.15
C ASP A 458 20.39 21.65 -3.01
N GLU A 459 20.16 22.96 -3.12
CA GLU A 459 18.81 23.53 -3.05
C GLU A 459 17.98 23.20 -4.29
N ARG A 460 18.58 23.32 -5.48
CA ARG A 460 17.91 22.91 -6.73
C ARG A 460 17.67 21.42 -6.76
N MET A 461 18.60 20.62 -6.24
CA MET A 461 18.42 19.18 -6.09
C MET A 461 17.27 18.86 -5.14
N ALA A 462 17.18 19.51 -3.97
CA ALA A 462 16.08 19.35 -3.02
C ALA A 462 14.71 19.72 -3.61
N THR A 463 14.67 20.76 -4.45
CA THR A 463 13.44 21.18 -5.15
C THR A 463 12.98 20.14 -6.18
N ARG A 464 13.90 19.61 -7.00
CA ARG A 464 13.60 18.50 -7.92
C ARG A 464 13.16 17.22 -7.20
N GLU A 465 13.63 17.07 -5.97
CA GLU A 465 13.32 15.94 -5.13
C GLU A 465 11.92 16.00 -4.49
N THR A 466 11.31 17.18 -4.44
CA THR A 466 9.95 17.46 -3.93
C THR A 466 8.92 17.74 -5.04
N GLU A 467 9.29 17.49 -6.30
CA GLU A 467 8.47 17.73 -7.50
C GLU A 467 7.07 17.09 -7.41
N LEU A 468 6.95 15.92 -6.76
CA LEU A 468 5.66 15.25 -6.61
C LEU A 468 4.73 15.98 -5.65
N ALA A 469 5.24 16.46 -4.50
CA ALA A 469 4.52 17.28 -3.53
C ALA A 469 4.15 18.66 -4.10
N LEU A 470 5.08 19.31 -4.83
CA LEU A 470 4.83 20.62 -5.45
C LEU A 470 3.67 20.58 -6.45
N ASN A 471 3.53 19.45 -7.15
CA ASN A 471 2.50 19.25 -8.17
C ASN A 471 1.19 18.67 -7.64
N VAL A 472 0.97 18.67 -6.32
CA VAL A 472 -0.32 18.30 -5.73
C VAL A 472 -1.42 19.22 -6.24
N LEU A 473 -2.54 18.61 -6.63
CA LEU A 473 -3.73 19.35 -7.08
C LEU A 473 -4.39 20.11 -5.93
N SER A 474 -4.79 21.36 -6.20
CA SER A 474 -5.60 22.14 -5.26
C SER A 474 -6.94 21.46 -4.94
N ASP A 475 -7.52 21.77 -3.79
CA ASP A 475 -8.81 21.22 -3.36
C ASP A 475 -9.94 21.45 -4.37
N GLU A 476 -9.98 22.63 -4.97
CA GLU A 476 -10.93 22.98 -6.01
C GLU A 476 -10.79 22.08 -7.25
N ARG A 477 -9.57 21.93 -7.76
CA ARG A 477 -9.28 21.04 -8.90
C ARG A 477 -9.59 19.59 -8.58
N LYS A 478 -9.26 19.12 -7.37
CA LYS A 478 -9.63 17.78 -6.91
C LYS A 478 -11.14 17.57 -6.93
N ARG A 479 -11.93 18.52 -6.42
CA ARG A 479 -13.41 18.45 -6.43
C ARG A 479 -13.94 18.40 -7.86
N ALA A 480 -13.40 19.22 -8.76
CA ALA A 480 -13.75 19.20 -10.18
C ALA A 480 -13.47 17.82 -10.81
N VAL A 481 -12.30 17.23 -10.53
CA VAL A 481 -11.92 15.91 -11.03
C VAL A 481 -12.80 14.80 -10.47
N PHE A 482 -13.05 14.75 -9.16
CA PHE A 482 -13.85 13.68 -8.52
C PHE A 482 -15.37 13.86 -8.64
N GLY A 483 -15.82 14.97 -9.23
CA GLY A 483 -17.23 15.35 -9.34
C GLY A 483 -17.94 14.81 -10.59
N PRO A 484 -18.84 15.61 -11.22
CA PRO A 484 -19.58 15.23 -12.42
C PRO A 484 -18.68 14.81 -13.58
N LEU A 485 -17.49 15.41 -13.68
CA LEU A 485 -16.53 15.17 -14.76
C LEU A 485 -16.04 13.72 -14.77
N LEU A 486 -15.75 13.12 -13.60
CA LEU A 486 -15.37 11.71 -13.51
C LEU A 486 -16.46 10.79 -14.06
N ASN A 487 -17.72 11.06 -13.73
CA ASN A 487 -18.84 10.24 -14.19
C ASN A 487 -19.05 10.39 -15.70
N ALA A 488 -18.93 11.62 -16.23
CA ALA A 488 -19.02 11.89 -17.66
C ALA A 488 -17.90 11.16 -18.43
N THR A 489 -16.65 11.28 -17.98
CA THR A 489 -15.49 10.61 -18.59
C THR A 489 -15.59 9.10 -18.49
N MET A 490 -16.04 8.57 -17.34
CA MET A 490 -16.29 7.14 -17.18
C MET A 490 -17.34 6.63 -18.16
N ASN A 491 -18.49 7.31 -18.29
CA ASN A 491 -19.54 6.93 -19.24
C ASN A 491 -19.05 7.00 -20.68
N LYS A 492 -18.29 8.04 -21.04
CA LYS A 492 -17.67 8.19 -22.36
C LYS A 492 -16.74 7.02 -22.66
N LEU A 493 -15.84 6.68 -21.74
CA LEU A 493 -14.91 5.55 -21.89
C LEU A 493 -15.66 4.22 -22.04
N MET A 494 -16.68 3.98 -21.22
CA MET A 494 -17.51 2.78 -21.31
C MET A 494 -18.26 2.68 -22.64
N ALA A 495 -18.84 3.78 -23.13
CA ALA A 495 -19.57 3.81 -24.39
C ALA A 495 -18.64 3.60 -25.59
N SER A 496 -17.40 4.08 -25.51
CA SER A 496 -16.39 3.94 -26.57
C SER A 496 -15.64 2.61 -26.54
N ASP A 497 -15.78 1.79 -25.50
CA ASP A 497 -15.01 0.54 -25.35
C ASP A 497 -15.69 -0.62 -26.09
N PRO A 498 -15.14 -1.10 -27.22
CA PRO A 498 -15.71 -2.24 -27.95
C PRO A 498 -15.65 -3.54 -27.13
N GLY A 499 -14.83 -3.59 -26.07
CA GLY A 499 -14.72 -4.70 -25.12
C GLY A 499 -15.63 -4.58 -23.90
N PHE A 500 -16.62 -3.68 -23.92
CA PHE A 500 -17.61 -3.57 -22.84
C PHE A 500 -18.33 -4.92 -22.64
N PRO A 501 -18.30 -5.50 -21.42
CA PRO A 501 -18.84 -6.83 -21.21
C PRO A 501 -20.37 -6.75 -21.06
N LYS A 502 -21.09 -6.90 -22.18
CA LYS A 502 -22.56 -6.81 -22.25
C LYS A 502 -23.27 -7.89 -21.43
N ASP A 503 -22.71 -9.09 -21.41
CA ASP A 503 -23.31 -10.27 -20.76
C ASP A 503 -22.54 -10.71 -19.50
N ALA A 504 -21.72 -9.83 -18.91
CA ALA A 504 -20.93 -10.17 -17.72
C ALA A 504 -21.79 -10.34 -16.46
N ASN A 505 -21.33 -11.23 -15.58
CA ASN A 505 -21.86 -11.31 -14.23
C ASN A 505 -21.62 -9.99 -13.45
N THR A 506 -22.37 -9.80 -12.36
CA THR A 506 -22.29 -8.56 -11.55
C THR A 506 -20.89 -8.26 -11.04
N THR A 507 -20.07 -9.29 -10.79
CA THR A 507 -18.71 -9.16 -10.27
C THR A 507 -17.74 -8.67 -11.35
N GLU A 508 -17.82 -9.23 -12.54
CA GLU A 508 -17.06 -8.83 -13.72
C GLU A 508 -17.40 -7.42 -14.14
N LEU A 509 -18.68 -7.06 -14.17
CA LEU A 509 -19.11 -5.70 -14.47
C LEU A 509 -18.61 -4.71 -13.41
N ARG A 510 -18.66 -5.08 -12.12
CA ARG A 510 -18.09 -4.26 -11.03
C ARG A 510 -16.59 -4.07 -11.18
N ASN A 511 -15.86 -5.14 -11.50
CA ASN A 511 -14.42 -5.09 -11.75
C ASN A 511 -14.09 -4.24 -12.98
N TYR A 512 -14.87 -4.37 -14.05
CA TYR A 512 -14.78 -3.54 -15.24
C TYR A 512 -15.00 -2.06 -14.93
N LYS A 513 -16.11 -1.70 -14.28
CA LYS A 513 -16.40 -0.32 -13.85
C LYS A 513 -15.29 0.25 -12.96
N ARG A 514 -14.75 -0.55 -12.04
CA ARG A 514 -13.60 -0.15 -11.21
C ARG A 514 -12.39 0.18 -12.07
N ARG A 515 -12.07 -0.63 -13.09
CA ARG A 515 -10.96 -0.37 -14.03
C ARG A 515 -11.18 0.89 -14.85
N VAL A 516 -12.36 1.08 -15.43
CA VAL A 516 -12.67 2.26 -16.25
C VAL A 516 -12.63 3.52 -15.38
N ARG A 517 -13.19 3.48 -14.18
CA ARG A 517 -13.09 4.57 -13.21
C ARG A 517 -11.64 4.93 -12.92
N TRP A 518 -10.77 3.94 -12.72
CA TRP A 518 -9.33 4.18 -12.52
C TRP A 518 -8.66 4.83 -13.73
N ALA A 519 -9.01 4.40 -14.94
CA ALA A 519 -8.50 5.01 -16.17
C ALA A 519 -8.98 6.46 -16.32
N ALA A 520 -10.25 6.73 -16.01
CA ALA A 520 -10.84 8.07 -16.02
C ALA A 520 -10.15 8.98 -14.99
N ILE A 521 -9.98 8.54 -13.73
CA ILE A 521 -9.26 9.29 -12.70
C ILE A 521 -7.86 9.63 -13.19
N LYS A 522 -7.11 8.64 -13.72
CA LYS A 522 -5.75 8.88 -14.21
C LYS A 522 -5.70 9.92 -15.33
N SER A 523 -6.62 9.83 -16.29
CA SER A 523 -6.70 10.79 -17.41
C SER A 523 -7.01 12.19 -16.92
N LEU A 524 -7.98 12.34 -16.02
CA LEU A 524 -8.40 13.63 -15.49
C LEU A 524 -7.34 14.25 -14.58
N PHE A 525 -6.68 13.44 -13.74
CA PHE A 525 -5.55 13.91 -12.94
C PHE A 525 -4.41 14.40 -13.83
N SER A 526 -4.02 13.63 -14.85
CA SER A 526 -2.96 14.04 -15.77
C SER A 526 -3.27 15.35 -16.47
N GLN A 527 -4.52 15.57 -16.91
CA GLN A 527 -4.95 16.81 -17.53
C GLN A 527 -4.95 17.98 -16.54
N ALA A 528 -5.51 17.78 -15.35
CA ALA A 528 -5.57 18.82 -14.32
C ALA A 528 -4.18 19.23 -13.82
N THR A 529 -3.25 18.28 -13.73
CA THR A 529 -1.84 18.54 -13.37
C THR A 529 -1.14 19.29 -14.48
N GLN A 530 -1.33 18.90 -15.74
CA GLN A 530 -0.75 19.63 -16.88
C GLN A 530 -1.25 21.08 -16.93
N GLN A 531 -2.56 21.29 -16.78
CA GLN A 531 -3.14 22.63 -16.69
C GLN A 531 -2.59 23.42 -15.49
N GLN A 532 -2.31 22.74 -14.35
CA GLN A 532 -1.73 23.41 -13.20
C GLN A 532 -0.30 23.87 -13.49
N LEU A 533 0.49 23.02 -14.15
CA LEU A 533 1.85 23.35 -14.56
C LEU A 533 1.88 24.49 -15.58
N GLU A 534 0.92 24.53 -16.51
CA GLU A 534 0.79 25.61 -17.50
C GLU A 534 0.40 26.95 -16.87
N GLU A 535 -0.32 26.94 -15.75
CA GLU A 535 -0.79 28.14 -15.05
C GLU A 535 0.07 28.54 -13.83
N MET A 536 1.01 27.70 -13.40
CA MET A 536 1.80 27.91 -12.17
C MET A 536 2.80 29.05 -12.35
N THR A 537 2.69 30.08 -11.52
CA THR A 537 3.68 31.16 -11.47
C THR A 537 4.81 30.84 -10.50
N SER A 538 5.97 31.51 -10.63
CA SER A 538 7.08 31.34 -9.69
C SER A 538 6.71 31.74 -8.24
N ALA A 539 5.82 32.72 -8.07
CA ALA A 539 5.30 33.10 -6.76
C ALA A 539 4.45 31.98 -6.14
N ASP A 540 3.60 31.33 -6.95
CA ASP A 540 2.81 30.17 -6.52
C ASP A 540 3.71 28.99 -6.13
N GLU A 541 4.77 28.75 -6.90
CA GLU A 541 5.76 27.71 -6.60
C GLU A 541 6.47 27.97 -5.27
N GLN A 542 6.95 29.19 -5.03
CA GLN A 542 7.56 29.59 -3.75
C GLN A 542 6.58 29.44 -2.58
N GLN A 543 5.32 29.85 -2.75
CA GLN A 543 4.29 29.67 -1.72
C GLN A 543 4.05 28.18 -1.42
N ARG A 544 4.06 27.32 -2.45
CA ARG A 544 3.96 25.87 -2.28
C ARG A 544 5.15 25.30 -1.53
N ILE A 545 6.38 25.71 -1.86
CA ILE A 545 7.59 25.29 -1.15
C ILE A 545 7.51 25.67 0.33
N ALA A 546 7.08 26.91 0.64
CA ALA A 546 6.89 27.36 2.03
C ALA A 546 5.87 26.48 2.78
N ARG A 547 4.71 26.19 2.18
CA ARG A 547 3.70 25.30 2.77
C ARG A 547 4.18 23.86 2.97
N LEU A 548 5.13 23.38 2.17
CA LEU A 548 5.69 22.03 2.37
C LEU A 548 6.61 21.96 3.59
N LYS A 549 7.22 23.08 3.98
CA LYS A 549 8.02 23.16 5.22
C LYS A 549 7.13 23.19 6.47
N GLU A 550 5.90 23.69 6.36
CA GLU A 550 4.94 23.72 7.45
C GLU A 550 4.29 22.34 7.68
N CYS A 551 4.62 21.69 8.79
CA CYS A 551 3.94 20.46 9.22
C CYS A 551 2.84 20.80 10.23
N SER A 552 1.58 20.72 9.81
CA SER A 552 0.45 21.04 10.67
C SER A 552 0.42 20.16 11.92
N PHE A 553 0.81 18.90 11.77
CA PHE A 553 0.87 17.95 12.87
C PHE A 553 2.06 18.21 13.80
N THR A 554 3.26 18.47 13.27
CA THR A 554 4.42 18.82 14.13
C THR A 554 4.16 20.10 14.91
N ASN A 555 3.58 21.13 14.28
CA ASN A 555 3.18 22.35 14.96
C ASN A 555 2.16 22.06 16.08
N SER A 556 1.20 21.17 15.84
CA SER A 556 0.26 20.73 16.86
C SER A 556 0.93 20.01 18.04
N ILE A 557 2.04 19.30 17.82
CA ILE A 557 2.84 18.69 18.90
C ILE A 557 3.53 19.78 19.72
N ILE A 558 4.14 20.77 19.05
CA ILE A 558 4.83 21.90 19.70
C ILE A 558 3.85 22.66 20.60
N GLU A 559 2.72 23.09 20.04
CA GLU A 559 1.71 23.88 20.77
C GLU A 559 1.21 23.15 22.02
N ARG A 560 0.85 21.87 21.87
CA ARG A 560 0.39 21.07 23.02
C ARG A 560 1.49 20.80 24.05
N ALA A 561 2.73 20.69 23.61
CA ALA A 561 3.85 20.53 24.54
C ALA A 561 4.11 21.84 25.32
N LYS A 562 4.02 23.00 24.66
CA LYS A 562 4.06 24.32 25.29
C LYS A 562 2.90 24.47 26.30
N GLU A 563 1.67 24.09 25.92
CA GLU A 563 0.51 24.06 26.82
C GLU A 563 0.70 23.12 28.03
N ALA A 564 1.27 21.94 27.82
CA ALA A 564 1.54 20.98 28.90
C ALA A 564 2.57 21.51 29.89
N LEU A 565 3.59 22.24 29.42
CA LEU A 565 4.57 22.92 30.27
C LEU A 565 3.94 24.06 31.07
N ALA A 566 3.09 24.87 30.42
CA ALA A 566 2.39 25.98 31.08
C ALA A 566 1.42 25.52 32.18
N ASN A 567 0.81 24.35 32.01
CA ASN A 567 -0.15 23.77 32.95
C ASN A 567 0.47 22.84 34.00
N ALA A 568 1.79 22.59 33.94
CA ALA A 568 2.46 21.80 34.96
C ALA A 568 2.36 22.57 36.30
N PRO A 569 1.94 21.92 37.41
CA PRO A 569 1.90 22.59 38.70
C PRO A 569 3.31 23.12 39.00
N ASN A 570 3.41 24.43 39.25
CA ASN A 570 4.61 25.04 39.83
C ASN A 570 4.85 24.36 41.17
N ILE A 571 5.64 23.30 41.17
CA ILE A 571 6.27 22.78 42.38
C ILE A 571 7.28 23.87 42.72
N SER A 572 6.83 24.80 43.56
CA SER A 572 7.65 25.87 44.10
C SER A 572 8.93 25.26 44.64
N ALA A 573 10.05 25.77 44.14
CA ALA A 573 11.38 25.55 44.67
C ALA A 573 11.44 26.01 46.14
N GLN A 574 11.03 25.12 47.03
CA GLN A 574 11.32 25.11 48.45
C GLN A 574 11.49 23.63 48.81
N ASP A 575 12.71 23.12 48.64
CA ASP A 575 13.34 22.07 49.44
C ASP A 575 14.56 21.48 48.71
N ASP A 576 15.53 22.32 48.32
CA ASP A 576 16.88 21.85 47.97
C ASP A 576 17.95 22.85 48.42
N ALA A 577 17.77 23.40 49.62
CA ALA A 577 18.84 24.03 50.38
C ALA A 577 19.45 22.97 51.30
N ASN A 578 20.23 22.05 50.73
CA ASN A 578 21.28 21.27 51.41
C ASN A 578 21.95 20.32 50.41
N ASN A 579 22.88 20.85 49.61
CA ASN A 579 23.93 20.01 49.03
C ASN A 579 25.24 20.80 49.04
N GLU A 580 25.96 20.67 50.14
CA GLU A 580 27.33 21.17 50.32
C GLU A 580 28.29 20.30 49.51
N ASP A 581 28.63 20.68 48.27
CA ASP A 581 29.72 20.00 47.54
C ASP A 581 30.46 20.87 46.51
N ILE A 582 30.46 22.20 46.72
CA ILE A 582 31.26 23.13 45.90
C ILE A 582 32.07 24.05 46.83
N ASP A 583 33.39 23.93 46.78
CA ASP A 583 34.31 24.85 47.44
C ASP A 583 34.33 26.19 46.67
N MET A 584 33.68 27.20 47.27
CA MET A 584 33.48 28.54 46.72
C MET A 584 34.78 29.35 46.54
N GLY A 585 35.95 28.81 46.91
CA GLY A 585 37.24 29.46 46.68
C GLY A 585 37.95 29.08 45.38
N THR A 586 37.64 27.93 44.76
CA THR A 586 38.45 27.38 43.66
C THR A 586 37.68 26.76 42.48
N GLY A 587 36.36 26.59 42.59
CA GLY A 587 35.51 26.26 41.45
C GLY A 587 35.71 24.86 40.84
N LEU A 588 36.27 23.90 41.59
CA LEU A 588 36.48 22.52 41.13
C LEU A 588 35.94 21.49 42.15
N PHE A 589 35.33 20.42 41.64
CA PHE A 589 34.75 19.31 42.42
C PHE A 589 35.84 18.46 43.12
N LYS A 590 35.57 18.02 44.36
CA LYS A 590 36.44 17.09 45.12
C LYS A 590 36.40 15.69 44.50
N VAL A 591 37.53 15.21 43.99
CA VAL A 591 37.72 13.79 43.60
C VAL A 591 38.35 13.03 44.77
N PRO A 592 37.73 11.97 45.31
CA PRO A 592 38.40 11.08 46.26
C PRO A 592 39.46 10.21 45.56
N LYS A 593 40.70 10.30 46.04
CA LYS A 593 41.81 9.37 45.78
C LYS A 593 41.65 8.12 46.63
N ASP A 594 41.73 6.93 46.02
CA ASP A 594 42.81 5.95 46.22
C ASP A 594 42.45 4.52 45.75
N GLN A 595 43.50 3.82 45.30
CA GLN A 595 43.64 2.39 44.93
C GLN A 595 43.17 2.02 43.51
N CYS A 596 44.00 1.98 42.46
CA CYS A 596 45.38 1.48 42.23
C CYS A 596 45.49 -0.05 42.16
N GLU A 597 46.32 -0.48 41.19
CA GLU A 597 46.88 -1.81 40.87
C GLU A 597 46.19 -2.64 39.77
N SER A 598 46.85 -3.22 38.75
CA SER A 598 48.11 -2.96 38.03
C SER A 598 48.31 -4.04 36.92
N PHE A 599 48.70 -3.61 35.70
CA PHE A 599 49.53 -4.25 34.65
C PHE A 599 49.14 -5.60 33.96
N PRO A 600 49.70 -5.94 32.75
CA PRO A 600 50.77 -5.27 31.98
C PRO A 600 50.48 -4.97 30.50
N ALA A 601 51.45 -4.23 29.94
CA ALA A 601 51.54 -3.57 28.66
C ALA A 601 52.23 -4.41 27.57
N GLU A 602 51.86 -4.12 26.29
CA GLU A 602 52.73 -3.87 25.11
C GLU A 602 53.71 -5.00 24.65
N PRO A 603 54.39 -4.95 23.46
CA PRO A 603 54.63 -3.75 22.64
C PRO A 603 54.69 -3.91 21.10
N ASP A 604 54.91 -2.74 20.50
CA ASP A 604 55.69 -2.44 19.29
C ASP A 604 55.07 -2.65 17.89
N ALA A 605 55.38 -1.84 16.88
CA ALA A 605 55.95 -0.49 16.75
C ALA A 605 56.06 -0.25 15.23
N GLU A 606 56.31 1.02 14.88
CA GLU A 606 56.90 1.50 13.63
C GLU A 606 55.96 1.63 12.40
N SER A 607 55.95 2.73 11.65
CA SER A 607 56.62 4.03 11.74
C SER A 607 56.10 4.95 10.61
N ARG A 608 55.90 6.24 10.94
CA ARG A 608 56.44 7.48 10.31
C ARG A 608 56.33 7.65 8.77
N GLU A 609 56.15 8.83 8.18
CA GLU A 609 56.44 10.24 8.56
C GLU A 609 55.76 11.15 7.49
N GLU A 610 55.03 12.19 7.89
CA GLU A 610 55.38 13.63 7.81
C GLU A 610 55.24 14.32 6.43
N ASN A 611 54.38 15.34 6.36
CA ASN A 611 54.87 16.73 6.40
C ASN A 611 53.74 17.77 6.50
N GLU A 612 53.82 18.58 7.55
CA GLU A 612 53.14 19.87 7.75
C GLU A 612 53.74 20.96 6.86
N ILE A 613 52.93 21.90 6.37
CA ILE A 613 53.31 23.32 6.27
C ILE A 613 52.11 24.18 6.68
N THR A 614 52.28 24.87 7.80
CA THR A 614 51.47 25.96 8.36
C THR A 614 51.74 27.30 7.68
N CYS A 615 50.76 28.21 7.80
CA CYS A 615 50.88 29.67 8.04
C CYS A 615 50.27 30.60 6.97
N GLY A 616 49.40 31.53 7.42
CA GLY A 616 48.95 32.69 6.64
C GLY A 616 47.70 33.40 7.16
N THR A 617 47.79 34.10 8.30
CA THR A 617 46.98 35.27 8.71
C THR A 617 47.23 36.41 7.68
N GLU A 618 46.29 37.20 7.14
CA GLU A 618 45.45 38.30 7.65
C GLU A 618 44.69 38.87 6.41
N ALA A 619 43.47 39.42 6.58
CA ALA A 619 43.07 40.73 6.04
C ALA A 619 41.57 40.98 6.23
N ASP A 620 41.33 42.04 6.98
CA ASP A 620 40.11 42.79 7.27
C ASP A 620 39.58 43.50 6.00
N GLU A 621 38.33 43.27 5.59
CA GLU A 621 37.55 44.26 4.82
C GLU A 621 36.07 44.20 5.22
N SER A 622 35.67 45.26 5.93
CA SER A 622 34.30 45.63 6.24
C SER A 622 33.58 46.22 5.03
N GLU A 623 32.36 45.79 4.74
CA GLU A 623 31.34 46.65 4.11
C GLU A 623 29.99 46.38 4.76
N GLY A 624 29.46 47.40 5.44
CA GLY A 624 28.13 47.38 6.02
C GLY A 624 27.05 47.78 5.02
N THR A 625 25.79 47.44 5.31
CA THR A 625 24.65 48.36 5.17
C THR A 625 23.36 47.79 5.75
N ALA A 626 22.64 48.71 6.41
CA ALA A 626 21.19 48.79 6.64
C ALA A 626 20.57 48.01 7.82
N ASP A 627 20.60 48.69 8.98
CA ASP A 627 19.67 48.55 10.11
C ASP A 627 18.21 48.58 9.65
N GLY A 628 17.49 47.49 9.91
CA GLY A 628 16.03 47.49 10.11
C GLY A 628 15.74 47.32 11.60
N PRO A 629 14.62 47.83 12.15
CA PRO A 629 14.38 47.81 13.58
C PRO A 629 14.17 46.37 14.07
N ASP A 630 15.15 45.87 14.80
CA ASP A 630 15.07 44.64 15.60
C ASP A 630 13.93 44.79 16.62
N THR A 631 12.80 44.17 16.32
CA THR A 631 11.95 43.64 17.39
C THR A 631 12.74 42.52 18.05
N GLU A 632 13.24 42.80 19.25
CA GLU A 632 13.77 41.79 20.17
C GLU A 632 12.65 40.79 20.49
N ASP A 633 12.49 39.77 19.63
CA ASP A 633 11.72 38.58 19.96
C ASP A 633 12.46 37.87 21.10
N GLU A 634 11.84 37.78 22.28
CA GLU A 634 12.37 36.96 23.37
C GLU A 634 12.70 35.56 22.84
N PRO A 635 13.86 34.97 23.21
CA PRO A 635 14.22 33.65 22.71
C PRO A 635 13.15 32.64 23.15
N GLU A 636 12.37 32.14 22.19
CA GLU A 636 11.39 31.09 22.44
C GLU A 636 12.07 29.95 23.20
N LYS A 637 11.61 29.68 24.43
CA LYS A 637 12.15 28.58 25.24
C LYS A 637 11.99 27.27 24.46
N GLU A 638 13.11 26.69 24.05
CA GLU A 638 13.15 25.41 23.33
C GLU A 638 12.53 24.31 24.21
N VAL A 639 11.50 23.63 23.69
CA VAL A 639 10.78 22.58 24.42
C VAL A 639 11.65 21.33 24.52
N GLU A 640 11.81 20.78 25.74
CA GLU A 640 12.60 19.58 25.96
C GLU A 640 12.08 18.37 25.16
N TYR A 641 12.99 17.58 24.58
CA TYR A 641 12.65 16.42 23.74
C TYR A 641 11.72 15.43 24.43
N VAL A 642 11.93 15.14 25.72
CA VAL A 642 11.10 14.19 26.47
C VAL A 642 9.63 14.60 26.50
N VAL A 643 9.36 15.91 26.61
CA VAL A 643 8.02 16.49 26.62
C VAL A 643 7.39 16.38 25.25
N LEU A 644 8.15 16.66 24.19
CA LEU A 644 7.72 16.50 22.80
C LEU A 644 7.40 15.04 22.46
N ALA A 645 8.30 14.11 22.80
CA ALA A 645 8.13 12.68 22.59
C ALA A 645 6.92 12.14 23.37
N ARG A 646 6.75 12.56 24.63
CA ARG A 646 5.59 12.22 25.46
C ARG A 646 4.30 12.74 24.85
N THR A 647 4.28 14.00 24.42
CA THR A 647 3.12 14.64 23.77
C THR A 647 2.78 13.96 22.46
N PHE A 648 3.79 13.65 21.63
CA PHE A 648 3.60 12.90 20.39
C PHE A 648 2.97 11.54 20.63
N VAL A 649 3.50 10.73 21.56
CA VAL A 649 2.93 9.42 21.89
C VAL A 649 1.51 9.56 22.44
N LYS A 650 1.22 10.58 23.27
CA LYS A 650 -0.13 10.90 23.73
C LYS A 650 -1.05 11.24 22.57
N MET A 651 -0.67 12.13 21.66
CA MET A 651 -1.44 12.49 20.46
C MET A 651 -1.71 11.30 19.53
N LEU A 652 -0.74 10.38 19.41
CA LEU A 652 -0.95 9.14 18.68
C LEU A 652 -1.96 8.26 19.39
N LEU A 653 -1.87 8.11 20.72
CA LEU A 653 -2.74 7.29 21.56
C LEU A 653 -4.10 7.91 21.85
N GLU A 654 -4.26 9.22 21.59
CA GLU A 654 -5.51 9.94 21.55
C GLU A 654 -6.37 9.39 20.40
N ASP A 655 -6.86 8.18 20.61
CA ASP A 655 -8.00 7.63 19.92
C ASP A 655 -9.23 7.86 20.80
N SER A 656 -10.40 7.63 20.19
CA SER A 656 -11.61 7.18 20.89
C SER A 656 -12.60 8.22 21.41
N VAL A 657 -12.48 9.50 21.03
CA VAL A 657 -13.61 10.46 21.08
C VAL A 657 -13.73 11.24 19.74
N GLN A 658 -13.84 10.56 18.58
CA GLN A 658 -15.17 10.74 17.98
C GLN A 658 -16.01 10.13 19.06
N THR A 659 -16.72 10.95 19.87
CA THR A 659 -17.56 10.49 20.98
C THR A 659 -18.04 9.14 20.55
N ASP A 660 -17.68 8.09 21.28
CA ASP A 660 -18.22 6.79 20.96
C ASP A 660 -19.70 6.99 21.17
N LEU A 661 -20.39 7.45 20.13
CA LEU A 661 -21.72 7.99 20.23
C LEU A 661 -22.64 6.79 20.57
N GLN A 662 -22.14 5.56 20.42
CA GLN A 662 -22.76 4.36 20.97
C GLN A 662 -22.80 4.37 22.51
N SER A 663 -21.74 4.79 23.20
CA SER A 663 -21.67 4.86 24.66
C SER A 663 -22.01 6.24 25.24
N ASN A 664 -21.73 7.34 24.53
CA ASN A 664 -22.06 8.72 24.89
C ASN A 664 -22.71 9.46 23.69
N PRO A 665 -24.01 9.25 23.44
CA PRO A 665 -24.70 9.88 22.33
C PRO A 665 -24.88 11.38 22.59
N VAL A 666 -24.60 12.21 21.57
CA VAL A 666 -24.58 13.68 21.67
C VAL A 666 -25.78 14.26 20.91
N PRO A 667 -26.46 15.29 21.44
CA PRO A 667 -27.51 16.00 20.72
C PRO A 667 -26.95 16.90 19.61
N CYS A 668 -27.78 17.30 18.65
CA CYS A 668 -27.37 18.26 17.63
C CYS A 668 -27.36 19.69 18.21
N ARG A 669 -26.23 20.40 18.10
CA ARG A 669 -26.08 21.77 18.59
C ARG A 669 -27.12 22.74 18.01
N PHE A 670 -27.35 22.66 16.70
CA PHE A 670 -28.29 23.53 16.00
C PHE A 670 -29.74 23.25 16.41
N CYS A 671 -30.06 22.00 16.76
CA CYS A 671 -31.37 21.66 17.31
C CYS A 671 -31.60 22.28 18.69
N ILE A 672 -30.57 22.34 19.53
CA ILE A 672 -30.63 22.90 20.89
C ILE A 672 -30.84 24.42 20.83
N GLU A 673 -30.13 25.07 19.92
CA GLU A 673 -30.20 26.53 19.73
C GLU A 673 -31.51 26.98 19.06
N ASP A 674 -32.16 26.13 18.26
CA ASP A 674 -33.43 26.45 17.58
C ASP A 674 -34.66 26.15 18.46
N ASP A 675 -35.22 27.21 19.05
CA ASP A 675 -36.41 27.19 19.90
C ASP A 675 -37.68 26.72 19.18
N THR A 676 -37.69 26.70 17.85
CA THR A 676 -38.82 26.27 17.01
C THR A 676 -38.87 24.75 16.81
N ILE A 677 -37.78 24.04 17.10
CA ILE A 677 -37.71 22.58 16.93
C ILE A 677 -38.41 21.90 18.11
N PRO A 678 -39.33 20.95 17.85
CA PRO A 678 -40.01 20.18 18.90
C PRO A 678 -39.04 19.53 19.90
N GLU A 679 -39.43 19.49 21.18
CA GLU A 679 -38.57 19.07 22.29
C GLU A 679 -38.05 17.62 22.15
N ASP A 680 -38.87 16.73 21.56
CA ASP A 680 -38.49 15.35 21.23
C ASP A 680 -37.35 15.27 20.20
N ARG A 681 -37.34 16.18 19.23
CA ARG A 681 -36.26 16.29 18.24
C ARG A 681 -35.05 17.05 18.76
N ARG A 682 -35.27 18.06 19.61
CA ARG A 682 -34.21 18.82 20.26
C ARG A 682 -33.33 17.94 21.15
N ASN A 683 -33.97 17.04 21.89
CA ASN A 683 -33.31 16.10 22.79
C ASN A 683 -32.86 14.81 22.10
N LYS A 684 -32.95 14.72 20.77
CA LYS A 684 -32.56 13.52 20.04
C LYS A 684 -31.04 13.34 20.08
N LEU A 685 -30.62 12.25 20.74
CA LEU A 685 -29.22 11.89 20.84
C LEU A 685 -28.79 11.05 19.65
N TYR A 686 -27.70 11.45 18.99
CA TYR A 686 -27.14 10.74 17.85
C TYR A 686 -26.11 9.74 18.32
N ARG A 687 -26.24 8.47 17.90
CA ARG A 687 -25.32 7.37 18.26
C ARG A 687 -24.18 7.14 17.27
N ARG A 688 -24.16 7.89 16.17
CA ARG A 688 -23.13 7.78 15.11
C ARG A 688 -22.89 9.15 14.49
N ARG A 689 -21.62 9.49 14.23
CA ARG A 689 -21.24 10.85 13.79
C ARG A 689 -21.69 11.15 12.37
N ASP A 690 -21.70 10.14 11.51
CA ASP A 690 -22.23 10.25 10.15
C ASP A 690 -23.74 10.52 10.11
N HIS A 691 -24.50 10.09 11.12
CA HIS A 691 -25.91 10.44 11.25
C HIS A 691 -26.10 11.86 11.78
N LEU A 692 -25.25 12.28 12.73
CA LEU A 692 -25.25 13.65 13.24
C LEU A 692 -24.87 14.64 12.14
N GLU A 693 -23.75 14.43 11.44
CA GLU A 693 -23.28 15.28 10.34
C GLU A 693 -24.32 15.36 9.22
N LYS A 694 -24.94 14.23 8.83
CA LYS A 694 -26.03 14.26 7.84
C LYS A 694 -27.26 15.04 8.31
N HIS A 695 -27.53 15.05 9.60
CA HIS A 695 -28.65 15.79 10.18
C HIS A 695 -28.32 17.29 10.32
N GLU A 696 -27.11 17.63 10.76
CA GLU A 696 -26.59 18.99 10.77
C GLU A 696 -26.57 19.59 9.36
N GLN A 697 -26.35 18.74 8.35
CA GLN A 697 -26.44 19.06 6.93
C GLN A 697 -27.84 18.85 6.34
N SER A 698 -28.88 18.61 7.13
CA SER A 698 -30.25 18.45 6.61
C SER A 698 -30.97 19.80 6.52
N ASP A 699 -32.04 19.85 5.72
CA ASP A 699 -32.83 21.07 5.49
C ASP A 699 -33.50 21.61 6.77
N ILE A 700 -33.61 20.79 7.82
CA ILE A 700 -34.29 21.14 9.06
C ILE A 700 -33.72 22.41 9.72
N HIS A 701 -32.43 22.70 9.56
CA HIS A 701 -31.73 23.84 10.15
C HIS A 701 -31.71 25.09 9.27
N THR A 702 -32.40 25.05 8.12
CA THR A 702 -32.47 26.22 7.22
C THR A 702 -33.40 27.31 7.78
N PRO A 703 -33.12 28.60 7.53
CA PRO A 703 -34.00 29.71 7.91
C PRO A 703 -35.44 29.52 7.42
N PHE A 704 -35.63 29.05 6.18
CA PHE A 704 -36.95 28.73 5.64
C PHE A 704 -37.72 27.67 6.46
N LYS A 705 -37.06 26.58 6.88
CA LYS A 705 -37.72 25.55 7.69
C LYS A 705 -38.02 26.05 9.11
N LYS A 706 -37.18 26.93 9.67
CA LYS A 706 -37.44 27.61 10.95
C LYS A 706 -38.68 28.51 10.84
N TRP A 707 -38.73 29.35 9.80
CA TRP A 707 -39.89 30.18 9.49
C TRP A 707 -41.17 29.35 9.31
N MET A 708 -41.11 28.26 8.56
CA MET A 708 -42.24 27.36 8.35
C MET A 708 -42.76 26.76 9.67
N ARG A 709 -41.86 26.36 10.58
CA ARG A 709 -42.25 25.86 11.91
C ARG A 709 -42.93 26.94 12.75
N LEU A 710 -42.43 28.17 12.71
CA LEU A 710 -43.05 29.32 13.39
C LEU A 710 -44.44 29.61 12.83
N TYR A 711 -44.57 29.59 11.51
CA TYR A 711 -45.86 29.76 10.83
C TYR A 711 -46.84 28.66 11.24
N GLU A 712 -46.43 27.39 11.18
CA GLU A 712 -47.28 26.26 11.57
C GLU A 712 -47.70 26.35 13.03
N ARG A 713 -46.80 26.73 13.95
CA ARG A 713 -47.12 26.93 15.37
C ARG A 713 -48.19 28.02 15.54
N ASN A 714 -47.99 29.17 14.92
CA ASN A 714 -48.93 30.30 14.98
C ASN A 714 -50.26 30.01 14.25
N TYR A 715 -50.24 29.14 13.25
CA TYR A 715 -51.41 28.69 12.50
C TYR A 715 -52.22 27.63 13.25
N LEU A 716 -51.57 26.74 14.00
CA LEU A 716 -52.20 25.69 14.80
C LEU A 716 -53.06 26.26 15.94
N ASP A 717 -52.66 27.40 16.48
CA ASP A 717 -53.41 28.13 17.53
C ASP A 717 -54.52 29.03 16.98
N SER A 718 -54.74 29.03 15.66
CA SER A 718 -55.75 29.87 15.00
C SER A 718 -57.06 29.10 14.75
N PRO A 719 -58.25 29.70 15.01
CA PRO A 719 -59.55 29.11 14.64
C PRO A 719 -59.73 28.87 13.12
N LEU A 720 -58.82 29.40 12.29
CA LEU A 720 -58.82 29.26 10.83
C LEU A 720 -58.41 27.86 10.32
N LYS A 721 -57.82 27.01 11.19
CA LYS A 721 -57.47 25.62 10.82
C LYS A 721 -58.69 24.81 10.38
N VAL A 722 -59.87 25.09 10.95
CA VAL A 722 -61.13 24.41 10.60
C VAL A 722 -61.57 24.73 9.16
N ALA A 723 -61.20 25.91 8.65
CA ALA A 723 -61.57 26.38 7.30
C ALA A 723 -60.62 25.93 6.18
N LYS A 724 -59.51 25.24 6.48
CA LYS A 724 -58.45 24.85 5.51
C LYS A 724 -57.89 26.04 4.70
N GLN A 725 -57.81 27.21 5.30
CA GLN A 725 -57.28 28.42 4.66
C GLN A 725 -55.98 28.86 5.35
N PHE A 726 -54.92 29.04 4.58
CA PHE A 726 -53.59 29.46 5.04
C PHE A 726 -53.46 31.00 4.90
N PRO A 727 -53.63 31.81 5.96
CA PRO A 727 -53.48 33.27 5.87
C PRO A 727 -52.02 33.67 5.67
N CYS A 728 -51.76 34.69 4.87
CA CYS A 728 -50.40 35.25 4.80
C CYS A 728 -50.12 36.09 6.07
N PRO A 729 -49.00 35.85 6.79
CA PRO A 729 -48.71 36.55 8.04
C PRO A 729 -48.42 38.03 7.78
N TYR A 730 -47.69 38.34 6.71
CA TYR A 730 -47.35 39.71 6.32
C TYR A 730 -48.55 40.52 5.84
N CYS A 731 -49.44 39.92 5.02
CA CYS A 731 -50.69 40.56 4.64
C CYS A 731 -51.56 40.89 5.86
N LYS A 732 -51.61 39.99 6.84
CA LYS A 732 -52.39 40.19 8.07
C LYS A 732 -51.87 41.40 8.87
N GLU A 733 -50.55 41.56 9.00
CA GLU A 733 -49.95 42.73 9.68
C GLU A 733 -50.26 44.05 8.97
N LEU A 734 -50.47 44.01 7.66
CA LEU A 734 -50.90 45.17 6.86
C LEU A 734 -52.42 45.40 6.88
N GLY A 735 -53.16 44.62 7.67
CA GLY A 735 -54.63 44.68 7.72
C GLY A 735 -55.32 44.08 6.50
N ILE A 736 -54.60 43.34 5.66
CA ILE A 736 -55.12 42.71 4.44
C ILE A 736 -55.43 41.24 4.73
N ASN A 737 -56.70 40.87 4.65
CA ASN A 737 -57.13 39.50 4.91
C ASN A 737 -57.02 38.62 3.66
N LYS A 738 -55.78 38.26 3.26
CA LYS A 738 -55.50 37.29 2.19
C LYS A 738 -55.26 35.90 2.79
N SER A 739 -56.06 34.92 2.37
CA SER A 739 -55.91 33.53 2.74
C SER A 739 -55.88 32.61 1.52
N TYR A 740 -55.12 31.52 1.61
CA TYR A 740 -54.84 30.64 0.49
C TYR A 740 -55.39 29.24 0.74
N ALA A 741 -55.94 28.61 -0.29
CA ALA A 741 -56.53 27.27 -0.20
C ALA A 741 -55.50 26.15 0.05
N SER A 742 -54.21 26.44 -0.08
CA SER A 742 -53.14 25.47 0.17
C SER A 742 -51.84 26.17 0.56
N TRP A 743 -51.02 25.47 1.34
CA TRP A 743 -49.66 25.87 1.68
C TRP A 743 -48.83 26.30 0.46
N ARG A 744 -48.93 25.54 -0.63
CA ARG A 744 -48.18 25.83 -1.86
C ARG A 744 -48.56 27.18 -2.47
N ARG A 745 -49.85 27.51 -2.48
CA ARG A 745 -50.32 28.82 -2.98
C ARG A 745 -49.93 29.99 -2.08
N LEU A 746 -49.79 29.76 -0.77
CA LEU A 746 -49.23 30.76 0.13
C LEU A 746 -47.76 31.00 -0.21
N LEU A 747 -46.96 29.94 -0.37
CA LEU A 747 -45.56 30.07 -0.78
C LEU A 747 -45.43 30.73 -2.16
N ASP A 748 -46.24 30.33 -3.14
CA ASP A 748 -46.26 30.94 -4.47
C ASP A 748 -46.56 32.44 -4.37
N HIS A 749 -47.46 32.88 -3.48
CA HIS A 749 -47.72 34.30 -3.24
C HIS A 749 -46.50 35.01 -2.61
N LEU A 750 -45.84 34.38 -1.64
CA LEU A 750 -44.67 34.95 -0.99
C LEU A 750 -43.46 35.05 -1.95
N GLU A 751 -43.32 34.10 -2.88
CA GLU A 751 -42.28 34.08 -3.92
C GLU A 751 -42.60 35.01 -5.10
N LEU A 752 -43.85 35.05 -5.60
CA LEU A 752 -44.23 35.75 -6.84
C LEU A 752 -44.52 37.25 -6.66
N ASP A 753 -44.81 37.73 -5.45
CA ASP A 753 -44.77 39.19 -5.17
C ASP A 753 -43.33 39.75 -5.33
N GLY A 754 -42.36 38.87 -5.59
CA GLY A 754 -40.95 39.15 -5.88
C GLY A 754 -40.63 39.75 -7.27
N ASP A 755 -41.43 39.48 -8.32
CA ASP A 755 -41.04 39.72 -9.72
C ASP A 755 -41.63 41.00 -10.36
N VAL A 756 -42.26 41.86 -9.55
CA VAL A 756 -42.85 43.11 -10.04
C VAL A 756 -41.86 44.27 -9.84
N ASN A 757 -41.53 44.95 -10.93
CA ASN A 757 -40.65 46.12 -11.00
C ASN A 757 -40.94 47.11 -9.84
N PRO A 758 -39.97 47.41 -8.96
CA PRO A 758 -40.18 48.18 -7.72
C PRO A 758 -40.73 49.60 -7.94
N ALA A 759 -40.68 50.12 -9.17
CA ALA A 759 -41.25 51.41 -9.55
C ALA A 759 -42.79 51.44 -9.64
N SER A 760 -43.49 50.30 -9.53
CA SER A 760 -44.96 50.21 -9.76
C SER A 760 -45.79 49.64 -8.60
N LEU A 761 -45.18 49.38 -7.44
CA LEU A 761 -45.86 48.75 -6.30
C LEU A 761 -46.74 49.75 -5.55
N ARG A 762 -47.99 49.36 -5.26
CA ARG A 762 -48.83 50.10 -4.30
C ARG A 762 -48.13 50.08 -2.94
N THR A 763 -48.35 51.10 -2.10
CA THR A 763 -47.69 51.25 -0.77
C THR A 763 -47.81 50.01 0.14
N ALA A 764 -48.86 49.21 -0.05
CA ALA A 764 -49.08 47.95 0.67
C ALA A 764 -48.11 46.83 0.22
N ASP A 765 -47.82 46.71 -1.07
CA ASP A 765 -46.96 45.63 -1.58
C ASP A 765 -45.48 45.87 -1.23
N ARG A 766 -45.05 47.15 -1.17
CA ARG A 766 -43.72 47.52 -0.66
C ARG A 766 -43.55 47.15 0.81
N ARG A 767 -44.53 47.49 1.66
CA ARG A 767 -44.47 47.13 3.09
C ARG A 767 -44.55 45.62 3.31
N HIS A 768 -45.27 44.90 2.47
CA HIS A 768 -45.31 43.43 2.51
C HIS A 768 -43.92 42.84 2.31
N ARG A 769 -43.17 43.41 1.36
CA ARG A 769 -41.80 43.00 1.05
C ARG A 769 -40.80 43.40 2.13
N GLU A 770 -40.95 44.57 2.73
CA GLU A 770 -40.14 45.00 3.89
C GLU A 770 -40.31 44.05 5.09
N LEU A 771 -41.52 43.51 5.30
CA LEU A 771 -41.78 42.50 6.35
C LEU A 771 -41.19 41.12 6.00
N GLN A 772 -41.22 40.73 4.72
CA GLN A 772 -40.55 39.51 4.25
C GLN A 772 -39.03 39.60 4.42
N ASP A 773 -38.45 40.75 4.04
CA ASP A 773 -37.02 41.05 4.17
C ASP A 773 -36.57 41.03 5.63
N ALA A 774 -37.36 41.60 6.54
CA ALA A 774 -37.09 41.55 7.99
C ALA A 774 -37.04 40.12 8.56
N ASP A 775 -37.76 39.18 7.95
CA ASP A 775 -37.73 37.75 8.28
C ASP A 775 -36.62 36.97 7.55
N GLY A 776 -35.81 37.66 6.73
CA GLY A 776 -34.70 37.10 5.97
C GLY A 776 -35.07 36.46 4.64
N TRP A 777 -36.31 36.60 4.14
CA TRP A 777 -36.75 35.93 2.90
C TRP A 777 -35.93 36.29 1.65
N LEU A 778 -35.29 37.45 1.65
CA LEU A 778 -34.47 37.94 0.54
C LEU A 778 -32.98 37.63 0.72
N ASP A 779 -32.57 37.05 1.85
CA ASP A 779 -31.19 36.65 2.09
C ASP A 779 -30.79 35.49 1.16
N GLU A 780 -29.57 35.54 0.62
CA GLU A 780 -29.08 34.54 -0.33
C GLU A 780 -29.05 33.11 0.27
N ASP A 781 -28.96 32.97 1.58
CA ASP A 781 -28.92 31.70 2.32
C ASP A 781 -30.28 31.25 2.88
N PHE A 782 -31.35 32.04 2.70
CA PHE A 782 -32.68 31.70 3.22
C PHE A 782 -33.23 30.39 2.65
N PHE A 783 -33.00 30.18 1.35
CA PHE A 783 -33.37 28.97 0.60
C PHE A 783 -32.17 28.10 0.20
N VAL A 784 -30.95 28.62 0.30
CA VAL A 784 -29.75 27.97 -0.25
C VAL A 784 -29.10 27.05 0.77
N PHE A 785 -28.91 25.82 0.31
CA PHE A 785 -28.09 24.82 0.94
C PHE A 785 -26.68 24.88 0.37
N VAL A 786 -25.65 24.71 1.20
CA VAL A 786 -24.29 24.34 0.75
C VAL A 786 -24.41 23.03 -0.05
N GLU A 787 -24.37 23.10 -1.38
CA GLU A 787 -24.67 21.98 -2.29
C GLU A 787 -23.87 20.70 -2.02
N ILE A 788 -24.43 19.81 -1.20
CA ILE A 788 -24.16 18.36 -1.25
C ILE A 788 -25.47 17.60 -1.02
N SER A 789 -26.42 17.65 -1.95
CA SER A 789 -27.52 16.68 -1.92
C SER A 789 -27.99 16.22 -3.30
N THR A 790 -27.89 14.92 -3.47
CA THR A 790 -28.30 14.11 -4.63
C THR A 790 -29.82 13.98 -4.78
N GLY A 791 -30.62 14.72 -4.00
CA GLY A 791 -32.09 14.66 -3.99
C GLY A 791 -32.79 15.50 -5.08
N ARG A 792 -32.21 16.63 -5.52
CA ARG A 792 -32.83 17.49 -6.54
C ARG A 792 -32.91 16.84 -7.94
N ARG A 793 -32.11 15.81 -8.23
CA ARG A 793 -32.09 15.17 -9.57
C ARG A 793 -33.38 14.42 -9.93
N ALA A 794 -34.11 13.84 -8.97
CA ALA A 794 -35.35 13.13 -9.27
C ALA A 794 -36.49 14.10 -9.64
N SER A 795 -36.57 15.25 -8.95
CA SER A 795 -37.52 16.32 -9.23
C SER A 795 -37.22 17.02 -10.56
N VAL A 796 -35.94 17.34 -10.83
CA VAL A 796 -35.51 17.95 -12.09
C VAL A 796 -35.67 16.99 -13.27
N ALA A 797 -35.37 15.69 -13.10
CA ALA A 797 -35.62 14.70 -14.14
C ALA A 797 -37.12 14.50 -14.43
N SER A 798 -37.97 14.51 -13.40
CA SER A 798 -39.43 14.43 -13.56
C SER A 798 -39.99 15.66 -14.29
N ASN A 799 -39.57 16.86 -13.90
CA ASN A 799 -39.97 18.11 -14.57
C ASN A 799 -39.42 18.21 -16.00
N SER A 800 -38.20 17.75 -16.25
CA SER A 800 -37.60 17.72 -17.58
C SER A 800 -38.29 16.70 -18.49
N LYS A 801 -38.68 15.53 -17.96
CA LYS A 801 -39.46 14.51 -18.69
C LYS A 801 -40.89 14.99 -19.00
N ARG A 802 -41.50 15.76 -18.09
CA ARG A 802 -42.83 16.38 -18.29
C ARG A 802 -42.78 17.53 -19.31
N LYS A 803 -41.73 18.35 -19.27
CA LYS A 803 -41.44 19.40 -20.26
C LYS A 803 -41.14 18.80 -21.64
N PHE A 804 -40.39 17.70 -21.69
CA PHE A 804 -40.11 16.96 -22.92
C PHE A 804 -41.38 16.35 -23.52
N LYS A 805 -42.22 15.66 -22.73
CA LYS A 805 -43.52 15.14 -23.21
C LYS A 805 -44.44 16.25 -23.75
N ARG A 806 -44.45 17.42 -23.09
CA ARG A 806 -45.21 18.59 -23.55
C ARG A 806 -44.67 19.15 -24.86
N LEU A 807 -43.35 19.29 -25.00
CA LEU A 807 -42.71 19.74 -26.25
C LEU A 807 -42.91 18.75 -27.40
N CYS A 808 -42.88 17.44 -27.13
CA CYS A 808 -43.21 16.42 -28.13
C CYS A 808 -44.67 16.48 -28.56
N ALA A 809 -45.61 16.72 -27.63
CA ALA A 809 -47.02 16.91 -27.94
C ALA A 809 -47.29 18.19 -28.74
N GLU A 810 -46.64 19.31 -28.38
CA GLU A 810 -46.68 20.58 -29.14
C GLU A 810 -46.08 20.42 -30.55
N ALA A 811 -45.15 19.47 -30.75
CA ALA A 811 -44.56 19.12 -32.04
C ALA A 811 -45.30 17.99 -32.80
N GLY A 812 -46.44 17.50 -32.29
CA GLY A 812 -47.22 16.43 -32.94
C GLY A 812 -46.60 15.03 -32.88
N ILE A 813 -45.62 14.80 -32.01
CA ILE A 813 -44.91 13.52 -31.84
C ILE A 813 -45.54 12.74 -30.67
N SER A 814 -46.19 11.60 -30.95
CA SER A 814 -46.75 10.74 -29.90
C SER A 814 -45.65 9.89 -29.24
N VAL A 815 -45.44 10.08 -27.94
CA VAL A 815 -44.52 9.25 -27.13
C VAL A 815 -45.34 8.12 -26.49
N SER A 816 -45.08 6.84 -26.81
CA SER A 816 -45.85 5.72 -26.23
C SER A 816 -45.57 5.58 -24.73
N ASP A 817 -46.61 5.21 -23.98
CA ASP A 817 -46.58 4.90 -22.56
C ASP A 817 -46.71 3.38 -22.36
N ASP A 818 -45.78 2.60 -22.93
CA ASP A 818 -45.84 1.15 -22.80
C ASP A 818 -45.61 0.71 -21.34
N GLN A 819 -46.63 0.08 -20.76
CA GLN A 819 -46.63 -0.58 -19.45
C GLN A 819 -45.88 -1.92 -19.53
N GLU A 820 -45.06 -2.22 -18.52
CA GLU A 820 -44.55 -3.57 -18.27
C GLU A 820 -45.70 -4.55 -18.05
N LEU A 821 -45.61 -5.72 -18.67
CA LEU A 821 -46.57 -6.82 -18.53
C LEU A 821 -46.65 -7.30 -17.07
N ALA A 822 -47.87 -7.46 -16.56
CA ALA A 822 -48.14 -7.69 -15.14
C ALA A 822 -47.99 -9.16 -14.67
N THR A 823 -47.64 -10.13 -15.53
CA THR A 823 -47.29 -11.51 -15.10
C THR A 823 -46.59 -12.29 -16.23
N PRO A 824 -45.76 -13.31 -15.92
CA PRO A 824 -45.08 -14.12 -16.93
C PRO A 824 -46.08 -15.03 -17.68
N ILE A 825 -46.01 -15.03 -19.01
CA ILE A 825 -46.65 -16.06 -19.84
C ILE A 825 -45.70 -17.26 -19.91
N ASN A 826 -46.19 -18.45 -19.58
CA ASN A 826 -45.43 -19.69 -19.78
C ASN A 826 -45.24 -19.93 -21.28
N HIS A 827 -43.98 -20.05 -21.71
CA HIS A 827 -43.67 -20.50 -23.05
C HIS A 827 -43.53 -22.03 -23.03
N GLU A 828 -44.20 -22.72 -23.96
CA GLU A 828 -44.08 -24.16 -24.14
C GLU A 828 -42.63 -24.54 -24.44
N TRP A 829 -42.18 -25.58 -23.73
CA TRP A 829 -40.83 -26.13 -23.77
C TRP A 829 -40.52 -26.70 -25.16
N ASN A 830 -39.46 -26.20 -25.81
CA ASN A 830 -38.94 -26.76 -27.05
C ASN A 830 -37.56 -27.36 -26.76
N GLY A 831 -37.48 -28.69 -26.72
CA GLY A 831 -36.35 -29.48 -26.21
C GLY A 831 -35.12 -29.58 -27.12
N ALA A 832 -34.69 -28.48 -27.76
CA ALA A 832 -33.66 -28.55 -28.80
C ALA A 832 -32.58 -27.46 -28.77
N ILE A 833 -32.20 -26.90 -27.60
CA ILE A 833 -31.01 -26.05 -27.50
C ILE A 833 -30.20 -26.37 -26.23
N VAL A 834 -29.09 -27.09 -26.44
CA VAL A 834 -28.03 -27.37 -25.45
C VAL A 834 -27.08 -26.18 -25.37
N ARG A 835 -26.87 -25.61 -24.19
CA ARG A 835 -25.69 -24.77 -23.88
C ARG A 835 -24.85 -25.50 -22.85
N GLY A 836 -23.67 -25.94 -23.29
CA GLY A 836 -22.71 -26.71 -22.49
C GLY A 836 -22.17 -25.91 -21.31
N GLY A 837 -22.38 -26.43 -20.11
CA GLY A 837 -21.53 -26.24 -18.94
C GLY A 837 -20.71 -27.51 -18.74
N ASN A 838 -19.42 -27.33 -18.46
CA ASN A 838 -18.54 -28.40 -18.01
C ASN A 838 -18.88 -28.73 -16.55
N ASP A 839 -19.33 -29.96 -16.31
CA ASP A 839 -19.28 -30.61 -15.00
C ASP A 839 -18.32 -31.79 -15.13
N ASP A 840 -17.24 -31.77 -14.35
CA ASP A 840 -16.54 -32.98 -13.92
C ASP A 840 -16.80 -33.08 -12.42
N GLU A 841 -17.64 -34.02 -12.02
CA GLU A 841 -17.40 -35.00 -10.95
C GLU A 841 -18.70 -35.78 -10.66
N GLU A 842 -18.85 -36.94 -11.29
CA GLU A 842 -19.58 -38.04 -10.67
C GLU A 842 -19.10 -39.40 -11.22
N PHE A 843 -18.44 -40.18 -10.37
CA PHE A 843 -18.39 -41.64 -10.49
C PHE A 843 -18.71 -42.22 -9.12
N ALA A 844 -19.96 -42.61 -8.91
CA ALA A 844 -20.31 -43.83 -8.20
C ALA A 844 -21.82 -44.10 -8.33
N ASN A 845 -22.17 -45.15 -9.08
CA ASN A 845 -23.47 -45.79 -8.99
C ASN A 845 -23.17 -47.30 -9.12
N THR A 846 -23.53 -48.18 -8.19
CA THR A 846 -24.90 -48.67 -8.04
C THR A 846 -25.02 -49.75 -6.96
N ARG A 847 -26.28 -49.94 -6.52
CA ARG A 847 -26.92 -51.04 -5.76
C ARG A 847 -26.91 -50.87 -4.25
N GLY A 848 -28.02 -50.95 -3.52
CA GLY A 848 -29.41 -51.23 -3.85
C GLY A 848 -30.17 -51.66 -2.58
N LEU A 849 -31.42 -51.23 -2.47
CA LEU A 849 -32.55 -51.78 -1.68
C LEU A 849 -32.56 -51.74 -0.12
N GLN A 850 -33.71 -51.20 0.35
CA GLN A 850 -34.58 -51.63 1.45
C GLN A 850 -34.27 -51.30 2.93
N SER A 851 -35.06 -50.32 3.41
CA SER A 851 -36.05 -50.41 4.51
C SER A 851 -35.64 -50.33 5.99
N MET A 852 -36.43 -49.48 6.70
CA MET A 852 -37.05 -49.68 8.01
C MET A 852 -36.27 -49.38 9.31
N VAL A 853 -36.88 -48.45 10.07
CA VAL A 853 -37.07 -48.41 11.54
C VAL A 853 -35.99 -47.74 12.42
N GLU A 854 -36.50 -46.96 13.39
CA GLU A 854 -35.88 -46.13 14.44
C GLU A 854 -35.18 -46.93 15.58
N PRO A 855 -34.93 -46.38 16.81
CA PRO A 855 -33.68 -45.76 17.27
C PRO A 855 -33.11 -46.42 18.56
N ALA A 856 -31.89 -46.06 19.01
CA ALA A 856 -31.45 -46.09 20.42
C ALA A 856 -29.95 -45.70 20.55
N GLN A 857 -29.62 -44.66 21.32
CA GLN A 857 -29.02 -44.69 22.67
C GLN A 857 -27.48 -44.82 22.72
N ASP A 858 -26.88 -43.77 23.29
CA ASP A 858 -25.56 -43.64 23.97
C ASP A 858 -25.29 -44.79 25.00
N PRO A 859 -24.13 -44.92 25.71
CA PRO A 859 -22.94 -44.04 25.80
C PRO A 859 -21.55 -44.73 25.91
N GLY A 860 -20.46 -43.93 25.95
CA GLY A 860 -19.46 -44.08 27.03
C GLY A 860 -17.96 -44.34 26.73
N TYR A 861 -17.13 -43.43 27.26
CA TYR A 861 -15.80 -43.60 27.89
C TYR A 861 -14.47 -43.50 27.07
N PRO A 862 -13.33 -43.05 27.69
CA PRO A 862 -12.34 -42.11 27.14
C PRO A 862 -10.84 -42.54 27.37
N ILE A 863 -9.89 -41.58 27.25
CA ILE A 863 -8.50 -41.52 27.81
C ILE A 863 -7.40 -42.15 26.89
N PRO A 864 -6.07 -41.78 26.87
CA PRO A 864 -5.27 -40.95 27.82
C PRO A 864 -4.31 -39.86 27.31
N ASN A 865 -3.96 -39.01 28.29
CA ASN A 865 -2.77 -38.17 28.46
C ASN A 865 -1.47 -38.97 28.73
N VAL A 866 -0.32 -38.46 28.29
CA VAL A 866 1.01 -38.91 28.75
C VAL A 866 1.88 -37.70 29.16
N LYS A 867 2.32 -37.71 30.42
CA LYS A 867 3.39 -36.87 31.00
C LYS A 867 4.76 -37.53 30.75
N ARG A 868 5.84 -36.76 30.62
CA ARG A 868 7.20 -37.26 30.92
C ARG A 868 8.09 -36.20 31.59
N GLN A 869 8.96 -36.73 32.45
CA GLN A 869 9.67 -36.11 33.56
C GLN A 869 11.03 -35.49 33.19
N LYS A 870 11.49 -34.60 34.06
CA LYS A 870 12.87 -34.10 34.22
C LYS A 870 13.81 -35.22 34.71
N LYS A 871 15.09 -35.16 34.30
CA LYS A 871 16.23 -35.71 35.04
C LYS A 871 17.46 -34.83 34.86
N SER A 872 18.12 -34.55 35.98
CA SER A 872 19.40 -33.87 36.19
C SER A 872 20.59 -34.82 35.98
N VAL A 873 21.82 -34.27 35.94
CA VAL A 873 23.01 -34.63 36.77
C VAL A 873 24.37 -34.41 36.04
N GLU A 874 25.25 -33.66 36.74
CA GLU A 874 26.73 -33.68 36.91
C GLU A 874 27.78 -33.24 35.85
N GLU A 875 28.93 -32.88 36.43
CA GLU A 875 30.05 -32.01 36.07
C GLU A 875 31.32 -32.75 35.55
N LEU A 876 32.11 -32.04 34.71
CA LEU A 876 33.60 -32.02 34.53
C LEU A 876 34.35 -33.31 34.07
N PRO A 877 35.63 -33.26 33.58
CA PRO A 877 36.57 -32.14 33.49
C PRO A 877 37.32 -31.93 32.13
N ASP A 878 38.09 -30.84 32.17
CA ASP A 878 39.17 -30.30 31.33
C ASP A 878 40.23 -31.29 30.81
N HIS A 879 40.75 -31.07 29.60
CA HIS A 879 42.13 -31.39 29.19
C HIS A 879 42.52 -30.69 27.88
N SER A 880 43.65 -29.98 27.96
CA SER A 880 44.41 -29.28 26.95
C SER A 880 45.36 -30.19 26.14
N GLU A 881 46.00 -29.58 25.13
CA GLU A 881 47.26 -29.93 24.44
C GLU A 881 47.18 -30.57 23.03
N ASP A 882 47.54 -29.70 22.06
CA ASP A 882 48.76 -29.80 21.23
C ASP A 882 48.76 -30.37 19.79
N LEU A 883 49.47 -29.57 18.95
CA LEU A 883 50.18 -29.82 17.68
C LEU A 883 49.33 -29.82 16.39
N ALA A 884 49.52 -28.95 15.38
CA ALA A 884 50.68 -28.32 14.71
C ALA A 884 50.87 -28.89 13.29
N ASP A 885 51.06 -27.96 12.35
CA ASP A 885 51.72 -28.04 11.05
C ASP A 885 51.19 -29.00 9.95
N PHE A 886 50.86 -28.44 8.78
CA PHE A 886 51.74 -28.52 7.59
C PHE A 886 51.21 -27.68 6.41
N TYR A 887 52.06 -26.76 5.96
CA TYR A 887 52.07 -26.10 4.64
C TYR A 887 52.41 -27.13 3.53
N PHE A 888 51.90 -26.97 2.31
CA PHE A 888 52.70 -26.70 1.09
C PHE A 888 51.88 -26.57 -0.21
N ASP A 889 52.34 -25.60 -1.00
CA ASP A 889 52.20 -25.26 -2.42
C ASP A 889 51.64 -26.27 -3.45
N SER A 890 50.99 -25.75 -4.48
CA SER A 890 51.64 -25.64 -5.81
C SER A 890 50.81 -24.85 -6.82
N GLU A 891 51.46 -23.81 -7.35
CA GLU A 891 51.17 -23.12 -8.60
C GLU A 891 51.10 -24.09 -9.80
N VAL A 892 50.42 -23.69 -10.89
CA VAL A 892 51.05 -23.41 -12.20
C VAL A 892 50.01 -23.24 -13.34
N HIS A 893 50.09 -22.06 -13.98
CA HIS A 893 49.77 -21.63 -15.36
C HIS A 893 48.40 -21.97 -16.02
N GLU A 894 47.77 -21.10 -16.82
CA GLU A 894 48.35 -20.38 -17.96
C GLU A 894 47.49 -19.17 -18.42
N LYS A 895 48.19 -18.23 -19.06
CA LYS A 895 47.78 -16.89 -19.54
C LYS A 895 46.82 -16.95 -20.73
N LEU A 896 45.91 -15.97 -20.85
CA LEU A 896 45.53 -15.40 -22.15
C LEU A 896 45.19 -13.90 -22.02
N ASN A 897 46.07 -13.10 -22.62
CA ASN A 897 45.96 -11.67 -22.83
C ASN A 897 45.22 -11.43 -24.16
N ILE A 898 44.14 -10.65 -24.18
CA ILE A 898 43.62 -10.06 -25.42
C ILE A 898 43.34 -8.58 -25.14
N SER A 899 44.12 -7.73 -25.79
CA SER A 899 43.87 -6.29 -25.93
C SER A 899 42.81 -6.05 -27.01
N ALA A 900 41.96 -5.06 -26.78
CA ALA A 900 41.38 -4.25 -27.85
C ALA A 900 40.91 -2.91 -27.27
N THR A 901 41.56 -1.88 -27.79
CA THR A 901 41.34 -0.43 -27.69
C THR A 901 39.92 0.00 -28.10
N TRP A 902 39.49 1.14 -27.55
CA TRP A 902 38.44 2.01 -28.08
C TRP A 902 39.07 3.17 -28.86
#